data_AF-A0A428U4M9-F1
#
_entry.id   AF-A0A428U4M9-F1
#
_cell.length_a   1.000
_cell.length_b   1.000
_cell.length_c   1.000
_cell.angle_alpha   90.00
_cell.angle_beta   90.00
_cell.angle_gamma   90.00
#
_symmetry.space_group_name_H-M   'P 1'
#
loop_
_entity.id
_entity.type
_entity.pdbx_description
1 polymer ?
#
loop_
_entity_poly.entity_id
_entity_poly.type
_entity_poly.pdbx_seq_one_letter_code
_entity_poly.pdbx_strand_id
1 'polypeptide(L)'
;MEFQTPTDFLTDLTWNCYDSHHPTCRHPLYDVVFTKPADVLMVMEPMEFTFPLQLIDILQGKAPPSIDFFKTLPSTAVLRWGVYVIVLEKPGSRPRIYIGSGTAGSGRISTRLGQYRDDNSNMPYHVFAAVRDDGYKISHKGIICSTPMPTGEKFPLTRAVVLALEATFTCAFWAVRNKTLSGVRMSHVCPWAIEIFSYDGLCTHSSLTERPTGGLLASPEELRAANAEMVKRRKEAPKRWRERAKIRDLQGYLKLKRDERALHLQRHPDAQRKADKRVRERALVEQRHRCDICDHDFPTRAALNKHLGGPKHAEKAEKTQLGVDKLLIQCPVCHKTFTQRQALYRHQRAYKHGDGNPLKSKSRGEFHCEDCDQYFRFKSTLKDHLSTDRHKTNAAANLKKKESASSGGNLGATRLSHEPKELSEAASHTTSFDTAAIDHPGKLEGTPAPDRTSGRTRLSHEPAELSKASSNKTSTNLIKLLVKPVQTSASGAQVEVSSVVTESSKISAGVMKARRKSSVMQPSKASTELMRRFAQPGQKMGKTVNVSPPEPLKKTPAGVTKRTKKSATTKPSKESVNLMMQFLKHGKGAQQATGVAYDGSRPGTETFSCTGAATIANMGAEIGATTSLFPFNERMFDYLAATKRTDIGEFARSYAHGLRPDEGAEYDQLIEINLSELEPYINGPFTPDLGTPISKFSQAVKENGWPDELKVGLIGSCTNSSYEDMSRAASIARDALNHGIKAKAAFTVTPGSEQIRATIERDGQLQTFEEFGGMVLANACGPCIGQWDRRDVKKGTANSIISSYNRNFTGRNDGNPATHSFVASPDMVVALTIAGSLHFNPLTDTLKDKDGKEFKLAPPTGDGLPVRGYDPGQDTYQAPPKDRASVTVDVSPTSDRLQILTPFQPWDGKDAKDLPILIKAKGKTTTDHISMAGPWLKYRGHLDNISNNMLIGAINEANDEANKIHNFTNGEWGAVPAVARDYKAKGIKWVVIGDWNYGEGSSREHAALEPRHLGGLAIITRSFARIHETNLKKQGMLPLTFTDPADYDKIRPDDKVDLLCTKLEVGKPFPMIVHPADGSPSFEISLSHTFNEPQIEWFKNGSALNTMAKAAKN
;
A
#
# COMPACT_ATOMS: atom_id res chain seq x y z
N MET A 1 -5.88 26.07 -50.30
CA MET A 1 -7.00 25.20 -50.71
C MET A 1 -8.28 26.00 -50.52
N GLU A 2 -9.22 25.90 -51.44
CA GLU A 2 -10.58 26.39 -51.22
C GLU A 2 -11.36 25.27 -50.52
N PHE A 3 -12.04 25.59 -49.42
CA PHE A 3 -12.79 24.63 -48.62
C PHE A 3 -14.28 24.89 -48.80
N GLN A 4 -15.07 23.85 -49.07
CA GLN A 4 -16.49 24.01 -49.39
C GLN A 4 -17.34 24.32 -48.16
N THR A 5 -16.96 23.83 -46.98
CA THR A 5 -17.65 24.12 -45.72
C THR A 5 -16.68 24.45 -44.57
N PRO A 6 -17.18 25.11 -43.50
CA PRO A 6 -16.47 25.26 -42.24
C PRO A 6 -15.99 23.95 -41.59
N THR A 7 -16.72 22.85 -41.82
CA THR A 7 -16.39 21.53 -41.27
C THR A 7 -15.16 20.94 -41.96
N ASP A 8 -15.00 21.15 -43.27
CA ASP A 8 -13.88 20.60 -44.03
C ASP A 8 -12.56 21.27 -43.63
N PHE A 9 -12.55 22.61 -43.57
CA PHE A 9 -11.38 23.38 -43.14
C PHE A 9 -10.89 22.97 -41.74
N LEU A 10 -11.82 22.79 -40.80
CA LEU A 10 -11.48 22.40 -39.43
C LEU A 10 -11.18 20.90 -39.29
N THR A 11 -11.71 20.06 -40.19
CA THR A 11 -11.32 18.65 -40.33
C THR A 11 -9.87 18.54 -40.77
N ASP A 12 -9.49 19.22 -41.85
CA ASP A 12 -8.12 19.23 -42.38
C ASP A 12 -7.14 19.89 -41.41
N LEU A 13 -7.53 20.99 -40.74
CA LEU A 13 -6.69 21.60 -39.70
C LEU A 13 -6.49 20.64 -38.50
N THR A 14 -7.52 19.88 -38.12
CA THR A 14 -7.44 18.87 -37.06
C THR A 14 -6.63 17.65 -37.47
N TRP A 15 -6.76 17.19 -38.73
CA TRP A 15 -5.93 16.12 -39.28
C TRP A 15 -4.47 16.53 -39.34
N ASN A 16 -4.16 17.71 -39.89
CA ASN A 16 -2.78 18.23 -39.95
C ASN A 16 -2.19 18.44 -38.55
N CYS A 17 -3.00 18.86 -37.57
CA CYS A 17 -2.58 18.89 -36.17
C CYS A 17 -2.26 17.49 -35.63
N TYR A 18 -3.11 16.50 -35.90
CA TYR A 18 -2.97 15.12 -35.43
C TYR A 18 -1.79 14.36 -36.07
N ASP A 19 -1.73 14.33 -37.39
CA ASP A 19 -0.77 13.55 -38.18
C ASP A 19 0.68 13.95 -37.89
N SER A 20 0.91 15.26 -37.78
CA SER A 20 2.22 15.84 -37.50
C SER A 20 2.75 15.66 -36.07
N HIS A 21 1.90 15.22 -35.11
CA HIS A 21 2.40 14.74 -33.82
C HIS A 21 3.16 13.43 -34.03
N HIS A 22 4.44 13.40 -33.66
CA HIS A 22 5.23 12.17 -33.62
C HIS A 22 4.50 11.09 -32.79
N PRO A 23 4.58 9.77 -33.10
CA PRO A 23 3.80 8.74 -32.39
C PRO A 23 4.00 8.69 -30.87
N THR A 24 5.11 9.23 -30.34
CA THR A 24 5.35 9.38 -28.89
C THR A 24 4.65 10.59 -28.25
N CYS A 25 4.00 11.43 -29.04
CA CYS A 25 3.33 12.67 -28.63
C CYS A 25 1.80 12.59 -28.74
N ARG A 26 1.25 11.43 -29.14
CA ARG A 26 -0.19 11.13 -29.16
C ARG A 26 -0.43 9.74 -28.54
N HIS A 27 -1.60 9.54 -27.92
CA HIS A 27 -1.92 8.26 -27.29
C HIS A 27 -2.29 7.22 -28.37
N PRO A 28 -1.70 6.00 -28.41
CA PRO A 28 -1.86 5.05 -29.53
C PRO A 28 -3.29 4.64 -29.92
N LEU A 29 -4.28 4.84 -29.04
CA LEU A 29 -5.70 4.66 -29.39
C LEU A 29 -6.23 5.69 -30.40
N TYR A 30 -5.55 6.80 -30.65
CA TYR A 30 -5.89 7.69 -31.75
C TYR A 30 -5.50 7.08 -33.10
N ASP A 31 -4.36 6.38 -33.19
CA ASP A 31 -3.90 5.69 -34.41
C ASP A 31 -4.82 4.52 -34.84
N VAL A 32 -5.67 4.02 -33.94
CA VAL A 32 -6.71 3.01 -34.22
C VAL A 32 -8.03 3.65 -34.68
N VAL A 33 -8.18 4.98 -34.58
CA VAL A 33 -9.45 5.72 -34.78
C VAL A 33 -9.35 6.76 -35.89
N PHE A 34 -8.18 7.35 -36.09
CA PHE A 34 -7.88 8.33 -37.13
C PHE A 34 -6.72 7.81 -37.98
N THR A 35 -7.06 7.10 -39.06
CA THR A 35 -6.11 6.55 -40.04
C THR A 35 -5.97 7.42 -41.29
N LYS A 36 -6.97 8.27 -41.55
CA LYS A 36 -7.05 9.21 -42.68
C LYS A 36 -7.94 10.43 -42.31
N PRO A 37 -7.86 11.58 -43.03
CA PRO A 37 -8.69 12.76 -42.75
C PRO A 37 -10.20 12.46 -42.71
N ALA A 38 -10.66 11.57 -43.59
CA ALA A 38 -12.06 11.15 -43.67
C ALA A 38 -12.61 10.51 -42.38
N ASP A 39 -11.77 9.94 -41.52
CA ASP A 39 -12.21 9.34 -40.25
C ASP A 39 -12.59 10.43 -39.22
N VAL A 40 -11.94 11.59 -39.29
CA VAL A 40 -12.29 12.77 -38.51
C VAL A 40 -13.61 13.36 -39.05
N LEU A 41 -13.73 13.49 -40.38
CA LEU A 41 -14.93 14.00 -41.05
C LEU A 41 -16.18 13.16 -40.71
N MET A 42 -16.07 11.83 -40.84
CA MET A 42 -17.13 10.85 -40.55
C MET A 42 -17.68 10.94 -39.11
N VAL A 43 -16.90 11.50 -38.17
CA VAL A 43 -17.33 11.73 -36.79
C VAL A 43 -17.77 13.18 -36.55
N MET A 44 -17.24 14.17 -37.28
CA MET A 44 -17.65 15.57 -37.17
C MET A 44 -18.99 15.87 -37.86
N GLU A 45 -19.17 15.41 -39.10
CA GLU A 45 -20.35 15.67 -39.93
C GLU A 45 -21.67 15.24 -39.25
N PRO A 46 -21.88 13.98 -38.81
CA PRO A 46 -23.14 13.56 -38.19
C PRO A 46 -23.30 14.00 -36.72
N MET A 47 -22.47 14.94 -36.25
CA MET A 47 -22.47 15.48 -34.89
C MET A 47 -22.73 17.00 -34.84
N GLU A 48 -23.12 17.64 -35.94
CA GLU A 48 -23.60 19.04 -35.96
C GLU A 48 -22.68 20.01 -35.18
N PHE A 49 -21.38 19.97 -35.42
CA PHE A 49 -20.45 20.88 -34.76
C PHE A 49 -20.75 22.33 -35.14
N THR A 50 -21.06 23.15 -34.14
CA THR A 50 -21.29 24.59 -34.30
C THR A 50 -20.04 25.38 -33.92
N PHE A 51 -19.74 26.39 -34.72
CA PHE A 51 -18.58 27.27 -34.57
C PHE A 51 -19.04 28.75 -34.65
N PRO A 52 -18.33 29.69 -34.01
CA PRO A 52 -18.50 31.13 -34.26
C PRO A 52 -18.26 31.44 -35.74
N LEU A 53 -19.12 32.27 -36.35
CA LEU A 53 -19.03 32.60 -37.78
C LEU A 53 -17.64 33.12 -38.17
N GLN A 54 -17.08 34.04 -37.38
CA GLN A 54 -15.77 34.66 -37.59
C GLN A 54 -14.58 33.73 -37.31
N LEU A 55 -14.78 32.49 -36.84
CA LEU A 55 -13.67 31.61 -36.44
C LEU A 55 -12.72 31.30 -37.60
N ILE A 56 -13.26 31.16 -38.81
CA ILE A 56 -12.50 30.80 -40.01
C ILE A 56 -11.84 32.02 -40.64
N ASP A 57 -12.55 33.15 -40.73
CA ASP A 57 -11.99 34.45 -41.14
C ASP A 57 -10.78 34.82 -40.28
N ILE A 58 -10.85 34.52 -38.97
CA ILE A 58 -9.73 34.65 -38.04
C ILE A 58 -8.63 33.64 -38.35
N LEU A 59 -8.92 32.33 -38.45
CA LEU A 59 -7.90 31.29 -38.69
C LEU A 59 -7.21 31.39 -40.07
N GLN A 60 -7.83 32.04 -41.05
CA GLN A 60 -7.27 32.34 -42.37
C GLN A 60 -6.71 33.77 -42.46
N GLY A 61 -6.84 34.56 -41.40
CA GLY A 61 -6.40 35.96 -41.34
C GLY A 61 -4.88 36.12 -41.30
N LYS A 62 -4.38 37.26 -41.81
CA LYS A 62 -2.94 37.58 -41.86
C LYS A 62 -2.29 37.91 -40.50
N ALA A 63 -3.08 37.98 -39.43
CA ALA A 63 -2.61 38.29 -38.08
C ALA A 63 -3.38 37.44 -37.04
N PRO A 64 -2.77 37.08 -35.90
CA PRO A 64 -3.43 36.31 -34.86
C PRO A 64 -4.57 37.12 -34.21
N PRO A 65 -5.58 36.45 -33.62
CA PRO A 65 -6.66 37.14 -32.91
C PRO A 65 -6.15 38.01 -31.76
N SER A 66 -6.86 39.11 -31.50
CA SER A 66 -6.69 39.88 -30.25
C SER A 66 -7.32 39.14 -29.07
N ILE A 67 -7.03 39.58 -27.85
CA ILE A 67 -7.71 39.05 -26.66
C ILE A 67 -9.23 39.31 -26.70
N ASP A 68 -9.66 40.36 -27.40
CA ASP A 68 -11.07 40.77 -27.46
C ASP A 68 -11.89 39.90 -28.41
N PHE A 69 -11.29 39.27 -29.43
CA PHE A 69 -11.95 38.19 -30.18
C PHE A 69 -12.39 37.06 -29.24
N PHE A 70 -11.53 36.64 -28.30
CA PHE A 70 -11.93 35.61 -27.33
C PHE A 70 -13.04 36.08 -26.38
N LYS A 71 -13.24 37.39 -26.21
CA LYS A 71 -14.34 37.99 -25.43
C LYS A 71 -15.67 38.08 -26.21
N THR A 72 -15.66 38.11 -27.54
CA THR A 72 -16.91 38.04 -28.33
C THR A 72 -17.48 36.63 -28.43
N LEU A 73 -16.68 35.60 -28.13
CA LEU A 73 -17.12 34.20 -28.13
C LEU A 73 -18.27 33.95 -27.13
N PRO A 74 -19.29 33.16 -27.50
CA PRO A 74 -20.47 32.94 -26.66
C PRO A 74 -20.12 32.21 -25.35
N SER A 75 -20.65 32.72 -24.23
CA SER A 75 -20.38 32.21 -22.87
C SER A 75 -21.56 31.49 -22.21
N THR A 76 -22.71 31.45 -22.88
CA THR A 76 -23.99 30.97 -22.34
C THR A 76 -24.00 29.45 -22.14
N ALA A 77 -24.73 28.99 -21.12
CA ALA A 77 -24.67 27.62 -20.60
C ALA A 77 -25.42 26.55 -21.44
N VAL A 78 -25.03 26.34 -22.70
CA VAL A 78 -25.66 25.35 -23.60
C VAL A 78 -25.46 23.91 -23.09
N LEU A 79 -26.42 23.02 -23.38
CA LEU A 79 -26.41 21.59 -23.01
C LEU A 79 -25.55 20.73 -23.98
N ARG A 80 -24.39 21.25 -24.38
CA ARG A 80 -23.54 20.70 -25.45
C ARG A 80 -22.17 20.22 -24.94
N TRP A 81 -21.50 19.42 -25.76
CA TRP A 81 -20.09 19.02 -25.65
C TRP A 81 -19.24 19.88 -26.58
N GLY A 82 -17.92 19.96 -26.37
CA GLY A 82 -17.02 20.75 -27.23
C GLY A 82 -15.88 21.43 -26.46
N VAL A 83 -15.28 22.44 -27.09
CA VAL A 83 -14.06 23.13 -26.64
C VAL A 83 -14.37 24.58 -26.24
N TYR A 84 -13.75 25.05 -25.15
CA TYR A 84 -13.89 26.40 -24.61
C TYR A 84 -12.53 27.06 -24.36
N VAL A 85 -12.54 28.38 -24.22
CA VAL A 85 -11.42 29.22 -23.76
C VAL A 85 -11.79 29.93 -22.46
N ILE A 86 -10.82 30.05 -21.55
CA ILE A 86 -10.88 30.89 -20.37
C ILE A 86 -9.90 32.05 -20.60
N VAL A 87 -10.40 33.28 -20.52
CA VAL A 87 -9.61 34.50 -20.64
C VAL A 87 -9.28 35.02 -19.25
N LEU A 88 -7.99 35.30 -19.01
CA LEU A 88 -7.49 35.82 -17.75
C LEU A 88 -6.78 37.16 -17.96
N GLU A 89 -7.16 38.17 -17.20
CA GLU A 89 -6.60 39.52 -17.29
C GLU A 89 -6.11 40.03 -15.93
N LYS A 90 -5.06 40.85 -15.97
CA LYS A 90 -4.45 41.52 -14.81
C LYS A 90 -3.97 42.91 -15.25
N PRO A 91 -4.35 44.00 -14.57
CA PRO A 91 -3.86 45.34 -14.91
C PRO A 91 -2.34 45.42 -14.95
N GLY A 92 -1.78 46.02 -16.01
CA GLY A 92 -0.33 46.13 -16.21
C GLY A 92 0.38 44.81 -16.53
N SER A 93 -0.32 43.79 -17.04
CA SER A 93 0.27 42.52 -17.47
C SER A 93 -0.36 42.03 -18.78
N ARG A 94 0.40 41.27 -19.60
CA ARG A 94 -0.15 40.61 -20.80
C ARG A 94 -1.31 39.68 -20.38
N PRO A 95 -2.46 39.70 -21.08
CA PRO A 95 -3.53 38.74 -20.84
C PRO A 95 -3.06 37.30 -21.05
N ARG A 96 -3.79 36.34 -20.49
CA ARG A 96 -3.52 34.92 -20.69
C ARG A 96 -4.76 34.15 -21.12
N ILE A 97 -4.56 33.10 -21.92
CA ILE A 97 -5.64 32.17 -22.29
C ILE A 97 -5.34 30.74 -21.86
N TYR A 98 -6.40 30.00 -21.51
CA TYR A 98 -6.38 28.55 -21.33
C TYR A 98 -7.49 27.94 -22.19
N ILE A 99 -7.17 26.90 -22.97
CA ILE A 99 -8.14 26.16 -23.79
C ILE A 99 -8.39 24.80 -23.13
N GLY A 100 -9.65 24.33 -23.17
CA GLY A 100 -10.00 23.02 -22.63
C GLY A 100 -11.35 22.46 -23.14
N SER A 101 -11.62 21.16 -22.97
CA SER A 101 -12.91 20.55 -23.36
C SER A 101 -13.89 20.20 -22.24
N GLY A 102 -15.16 20.08 -22.63
CA GLY A 102 -16.31 19.67 -21.81
C GLY A 102 -16.97 18.39 -22.31
N THR A 103 -16.34 17.25 -22.02
CA THR A 103 -16.64 15.91 -22.56
C THR A 103 -17.00 14.86 -21.48
N ALA A 104 -17.21 15.28 -20.23
CA ALA A 104 -17.25 14.39 -19.07
C ALA A 104 -18.68 13.92 -18.70
N GLY A 105 -19.33 13.16 -19.59
CA GLY A 105 -20.66 12.62 -19.34
C GLY A 105 -21.72 13.71 -19.15
N SER A 106 -22.44 13.70 -18.02
CA SER A 106 -23.38 14.78 -17.67
C SER A 106 -22.70 16.12 -17.34
N GLY A 107 -21.37 16.14 -17.18
CA GLY A 107 -20.54 17.32 -17.03
C GLY A 107 -20.31 18.05 -18.35
N ARG A 108 -21.37 18.67 -18.87
CA ARG A 108 -21.43 19.51 -20.09
C ARG A 108 -20.36 20.62 -20.09
N ILE A 109 -20.16 21.31 -21.22
CA ILE A 109 -19.35 22.57 -21.26
C ILE A 109 -19.73 23.49 -20.10
N SER A 110 -21.02 23.73 -19.88
CA SER A 110 -21.55 24.55 -18.78
C SER A 110 -21.16 24.07 -17.37
N THR A 111 -20.92 22.78 -17.16
CA THR A 111 -20.40 22.25 -15.89
C THR A 111 -18.92 22.57 -15.71
N ARG A 112 -18.10 22.48 -16.77
CA ARG A 112 -16.68 22.88 -16.72
C ARG A 112 -16.55 24.40 -16.56
N LEU A 113 -17.27 25.19 -17.35
CA LEU A 113 -17.31 26.66 -17.22
C LEU A 113 -17.82 27.13 -15.83
N GLY A 114 -18.65 26.31 -15.17
CA GLY A 114 -19.10 26.52 -13.80
C GLY A 114 -18.01 26.35 -12.73
N GLN A 115 -16.91 25.64 -13.03
CA GLN A 115 -15.75 25.45 -12.14
C GLN A 115 -14.82 26.67 -12.11
N TYR A 116 -14.62 27.35 -13.24
CA TYR A 116 -13.70 28.49 -13.30
C TYR A 116 -14.30 29.70 -12.56
N ARG A 117 -13.89 29.91 -11.31
CA ARG A 117 -14.31 31.02 -10.45
C ARG A 117 -13.15 31.40 -9.54
N ASP A 118 -13.01 32.68 -9.25
CA ASP A 118 -11.93 33.21 -8.42
C ASP A 118 -11.89 32.60 -7.00
N ASP A 119 -13.01 32.03 -6.51
CA ASP A 119 -13.16 31.39 -5.21
C ASP A 119 -12.99 29.85 -5.20
N ASN A 120 -12.81 29.19 -6.35
CA ASN A 120 -12.84 27.73 -6.45
C ASN A 120 -11.47 27.09 -6.76
N SER A 121 -10.97 26.26 -5.86
CA SER A 121 -9.72 25.50 -6.06
C SER A 121 -9.82 24.32 -7.03
N ASN A 122 -11.02 23.90 -7.44
CA ASN A 122 -11.23 22.80 -8.37
C ASN A 122 -11.19 23.27 -9.84
N MET A 123 -10.03 23.75 -10.28
CA MET A 123 -9.72 24.12 -11.68
C MET A 123 -8.28 23.69 -12.05
N PRO A 124 -7.88 23.66 -13.34
CA PRO A 124 -6.54 23.24 -13.75
C PRO A 124 -5.42 24.04 -13.07
N TYR A 125 -4.35 23.38 -12.64
CA TYR A 125 -3.35 23.94 -11.73
C TYR A 125 -2.77 25.30 -12.17
N HIS A 126 -2.46 25.50 -13.46
CA HIS A 126 -1.91 26.78 -13.93
C HIS A 126 -2.96 27.89 -14.09
N VAL A 127 -4.24 27.56 -14.21
CA VAL A 127 -5.33 28.54 -14.13
C VAL A 127 -5.56 28.93 -12.67
N PHE A 128 -5.53 27.95 -11.75
CA PHE A 128 -5.61 28.20 -10.31
C PHE A 128 -4.43 29.05 -9.80
N ALA A 129 -3.20 28.73 -10.19
CA ALA A 129 -2.01 29.51 -9.84
C ALA A 129 -2.02 30.90 -10.49
N ALA A 130 -2.46 31.03 -11.75
CA ALA A 130 -2.59 32.35 -12.39
C ALA A 130 -3.58 33.25 -11.62
N VAL A 131 -4.68 32.69 -11.11
CA VAL A 131 -5.68 33.44 -10.33
C VAL A 131 -5.21 33.72 -8.90
N ARG A 132 -4.81 32.69 -8.15
CA ARG A 132 -4.50 32.80 -6.72
C ARG A 132 -3.11 33.39 -6.43
N ASP A 133 -2.10 32.98 -7.19
CA ASP A 133 -0.69 33.25 -6.89
C ASP A 133 -0.15 34.41 -7.75
N ASP A 134 -0.43 34.42 -9.06
CA ASP A 134 -0.06 35.54 -9.94
C ASP A 134 -1.05 36.71 -9.87
N GLY A 135 -2.26 36.53 -9.32
CA GLY A 135 -3.26 37.59 -9.12
C GLY A 135 -4.00 38.05 -10.38
N TYR A 136 -4.21 37.17 -11.37
CA TYR A 136 -5.10 37.41 -12.50
C TYR A 136 -6.57 37.19 -12.11
N LYS A 137 -7.51 37.72 -12.89
CA LYS A 137 -8.95 37.42 -12.79
C LYS A 137 -9.46 36.77 -14.06
N ILE A 138 -10.43 35.87 -13.94
CA ILE A 138 -11.12 35.27 -15.08
C ILE A 138 -12.11 36.30 -15.64
N SER A 139 -11.77 36.96 -16.73
CA SER A 139 -12.59 38.03 -17.32
C SER A 139 -13.62 37.52 -18.32
N HIS A 140 -13.35 36.40 -19.03
CA HIS A 140 -14.31 35.79 -19.94
C HIS A 140 -14.19 34.26 -20.05
N LYS A 141 -15.25 33.64 -20.58
CA LYS A 141 -15.39 32.20 -20.80
C LYS A 141 -16.06 31.95 -22.15
N GLY A 142 -15.28 31.85 -23.22
CA GLY A 142 -15.79 31.67 -24.58
C GLY A 142 -15.94 30.20 -24.96
N ILE A 143 -16.93 29.86 -25.78
CA ILE A 143 -17.04 28.54 -26.43
C ILE A 143 -16.47 28.66 -27.84
N ILE A 144 -15.47 27.82 -28.18
CA ILE A 144 -14.82 27.80 -29.50
C ILE A 144 -15.59 26.88 -30.47
N CYS A 145 -16.08 25.73 -29.99
CA CYS A 145 -16.94 24.85 -30.78
C CYS A 145 -17.91 24.06 -29.89
N SER A 146 -19.05 23.61 -30.44
CA SER A 146 -19.94 22.72 -29.70
C SER A 146 -20.81 21.76 -30.54
N THR A 147 -20.93 20.52 -30.08
CA THR A 147 -21.76 19.42 -30.64
C THR A 147 -22.93 19.12 -29.68
N PRO A 148 -24.09 18.61 -30.14
CA PRO A 148 -25.07 17.97 -29.25
C PRO A 148 -24.41 16.88 -28.38
N MET A 149 -25.10 16.46 -27.31
CA MET A 149 -24.60 15.34 -26.50
C MET A 149 -24.71 14.04 -27.31
N PRO A 150 -23.59 13.32 -27.58
CA PRO A 150 -23.63 12.10 -28.38
C PRO A 150 -24.41 10.98 -27.68
N THR A 151 -25.11 10.17 -28.46
CA THR A 151 -25.77 8.95 -27.99
C THR A 151 -24.73 7.86 -27.67
N GLY A 152 -25.14 6.84 -26.90
CA GLY A 152 -24.22 5.96 -26.18
C GLY A 152 -23.14 5.24 -27.02
N GLU A 153 -23.44 4.93 -28.28
CA GLU A 153 -22.52 4.29 -29.22
C GLU A 153 -21.50 5.28 -29.82
N LYS A 154 -21.92 6.51 -30.13
CA LYS A 154 -21.05 7.56 -30.70
C LYS A 154 -20.16 8.21 -29.63
N PHE A 155 -20.54 8.13 -28.36
CA PHE A 155 -19.86 8.73 -27.21
C PHE A 155 -18.32 8.63 -27.21
N PRO A 156 -17.68 7.47 -27.49
CA PRO A 156 -16.21 7.36 -27.44
C PRO A 156 -15.54 8.10 -28.63
N LEU A 157 -16.08 7.92 -29.84
CA LEU A 157 -15.57 8.53 -31.07
C LEU A 157 -15.71 10.07 -31.03
N THR A 158 -16.89 10.57 -30.66
CA THR A 158 -17.12 12.01 -30.48
C THR A 158 -16.19 12.60 -29.41
N ARG A 159 -15.88 11.86 -28.33
CA ARG A 159 -14.89 12.30 -27.34
C ARG A 159 -13.49 12.40 -27.95
N ALA A 160 -13.07 11.43 -28.76
CA ALA A 160 -11.77 11.47 -29.43
C ALA A 160 -11.64 12.71 -30.34
N VAL A 161 -12.65 13.01 -31.15
CA VAL A 161 -12.69 14.22 -32.00
C VAL A 161 -12.65 15.51 -31.16
N VAL A 162 -13.44 15.62 -30.09
CA VAL A 162 -13.41 16.85 -29.25
C VAL A 162 -12.05 17.06 -28.58
N LEU A 163 -11.34 15.99 -28.19
CA LEU A 163 -9.97 16.07 -27.67
C LEU A 163 -8.95 16.43 -28.77
N ALA A 164 -9.16 16.01 -30.02
CA ALA A 164 -8.32 16.43 -31.15
C ALA A 164 -8.54 17.90 -31.52
N LEU A 165 -9.79 18.39 -31.49
CA LEU A 165 -10.14 19.81 -31.65
C LEU A 165 -9.54 20.67 -30.51
N GLU A 166 -9.54 20.17 -29.28
CA GLU A 166 -8.89 20.84 -28.13
C GLU A 166 -7.39 21.04 -28.34
N ALA A 167 -6.69 20.04 -28.91
CA ALA A 167 -5.29 20.17 -29.30
C ALA A 167 -5.12 21.15 -30.46
N THR A 168 -5.96 21.04 -31.48
CA THR A 168 -5.93 21.89 -32.70
C THR A 168 -6.06 23.37 -32.35
N PHE A 169 -7.04 23.75 -31.54
CA PHE A 169 -7.20 25.14 -31.08
C PHE A 169 -6.10 25.57 -30.10
N THR A 170 -5.55 24.65 -29.28
CA THR A 170 -4.39 24.93 -28.42
C THR A 170 -3.14 25.26 -29.23
N CYS A 171 -2.91 24.59 -30.36
CA CYS A 171 -1.84 24.90 -31.32
C CYS A 171 -2.12 26.21 -32.07
N ALA A 172 -3.26 26.31 -32.75
CA ALA A 172 -3.58 27.39 -33.68
C ALA A 172 -3.63 28.78 -32.99
N PHE A 173 -4.14 28.84 -31.76
CA PHE A 173 -4.16 30.07 -30.95
C PHE A 173 -2.98 30.22 -29.99
N TRP A 174 -1.97 29.35 -30.12
CA TRP A 174 -0.77 29.31 -29.27
C TRP A 174 -1.05 29.39 -27.76
N ALA A 175 -2.02 28.61 -27.28
CA ALA A 175 -2.46 28.64 -25.87
C ALA A 175 -1.50 27.92 -24.91
N VAL A 176 -0.28 27.59 -25.33
CA VAL A 176 0.74 26.86 -24.55
C VAL A 176 1.60 27.78 -23.66
N ARG A 177 1.89 27.34 -22.44
CA ARG A 177 2.53 28.15 -21.40
C ARG A 177 4.03 28.43 -21.62
N ASN A 178 4.75 27.55 -22.31
CA ASN A 178 6.20 27.61 -22.40
C ASN A 178 6.65 27.72 -23.87
N LYS A 179 7.24 28.87 -24.23
CA LYS A 179 7.71 29.17 -25.59
C LYS A 179 8.99 28.38 -25.99
N THR A 180 9.69 27.74 -25.05
CA THR A 180 10.78 26.79 -25.33
C THR A 180 10.36 25.31 -25.21
N LEU A 181 9.06 25.00 -25.11
CA LEU A 181 8.55 23.62 -25.18
C LEU A 181 8.39 23.13 -26.63
N SER A 182 9.36 23.46 -27.49
CA SER A 182 9.48 23.01 -28.89
C SER A 182 9.67 21.49 -29.06
N GLY A 183 9.65 20.74 -27.96
CA GLY A 183 9.62 19.27 -27.95
C GLY A 183 8.30 18.68 -28.46
N VAL A 184 7.22 19.46 -28.56
CA VAL A 184 6.05 19.09 -29.36
C VAL A 184 6.10 19.84 -30.69
N ARG A 185 6.05 19.09 -31.80
CA ARG A 185 6.04 19.64 -33.16
C ARG A 185 4.66 20.31 -33.41
N MET A 186 4.56 21.60 -33.15
CA MET A 186 3.29 22.36 -33.20
C MET A 186 3.36 23.68 -33.97
N SER A 187 4.55 24.23 -34.23
CA SER A 187 4.71 25.57 -34.81
C SER A 187 4.16 25.70 -36.24
N HIS A 188 4.07 24.59 -36.99
CA HIS A 188 3.49 24.55 -38.34
C HIS A 188 1.95 24.40 -38.35
N VAL A 189 1.32 24.16 -37.20
CA VAL A 189 -0.15 24.17 -37.03
C VAL A 189 -0.63 25.59 -36.67
N CYS A 190 0.26 26.41 -36.12
CA CYS A 190 0.03 27.83 -35.85
C CYS A 190 0.16 28.64 -37.15
N PRO A 191 -0.88 29.36 -37.63
CA PRO A 191 -0.79 30.13 -38.87
C PRO A 191 0.13 31.37 -38.78
N TRP A 192 0.62 31.71 -37.59
CA TRP A 192 1.30 32.97 -37.28
C TRP A 192 2.61 32.75 -36.52
N ALA A 193 3.51 33.73 -36.62
CA ALA A 193 4.69 33.81 -35.78
C ALA A 193 4.31 33.91 -34.29
N ILE A 194 5.07 33.23 -33.42
CA ILE A 194 4.76 33.04 -31.99
C ILE A 194 4.94 34.35 -31.20
N GLU A 195 5.77 35.25 -31.74
CA GLU A 195 6.19 36.51 -31.15
C GLU A 195 5.10 37.59 -31.23
N ILE A 196 4.25 37.54 -32.26
CA ILE A 196 3.25 38.59 -32.56
C ILE A 196 1.91 38.42 -31.83
N PHE A 197 1.75 37.38 -31.01
CA PHE A 197 0.57 37.20 -30.15
C PHE A 197 0.52 38.25 -29.02
N SER A 198 -0.65 38.85 -28.83
CA SER A 198 -0.91 39.90 -27.82
C SER A 198 -1.08 39.38 -26.37
N TYR A 199 -1.17 38.06 -26.20
CA TYR A 199 -1.41 37.35 -24.94
C TYR A 199 -0.44 36.16 -24.78
N ASP A 200 -0.48 35.47 -23.65
CA ASP A 200 0.32 34.26 -23.40
C ASP A 200 -0.54 33.04 -23.01
N GLY A 201 -0.02 31.83 -23.25
CA GLY A 201 -0.73 30.59 -22.97
C GLY A 201 -0.65 30.09 -21.52
N LEU A 202 -1.50 29.13 -21.17
CA LEU A 202 -1.51 28.41 -19.88
C LEU A 202 -1.59 26.88 -20.02
N CYS A 203 -1.85 26.33 -21.21
CA CYS A 203 -1.86 24.89 -21.46
C CYS A 203 -0.44 24.31 -21.35
N THR A 204 -0.30 23.08 -20.84
CA THR A 204 1.01 22.44 -20.60
C THR A 204 1.35 21.27 -21.53
N HIS A 205 0.34 20.72 -22.20
CA HIS A 205 0.45 19.52 -23.02
C HIS A 205 -0.63 19.52 -24.10
N SER A 206 -0.48 18.65 -25.10
CA SER A 206 -1.51 18.35 -26.10
C SER A 206 -2.55 17.40 -25.50
N SER A 207 -3.84 17.68 -25.66
CA SER A 207 -4.92 16.75 -25.27
C SER A 207 -4.88 15.43 -26.07
N LEU A 208 -4.17 15.37 -27.21
CA LEU A 208 -3.85 14.12 -27.90
C LEU A 208 -2.95 13.18 -27.10
N THR A 209 -2.27 13.65 -26.05
CA THR A 209 -1.53 12.78 -25.10
C THR A 209 -2.45 12.14 -24.05
N GLU A 210 -3.68 12.63 -23.85
CA GLU A 210 -4.65 11.96 -22.98
C GLU A 210 -5.10 10.62 -23.58
N ARG A 211 -5.45 9.65 -22.74
CA ARG A 211 -6.17 8.46 -23.20
C ARG A 211 -7.64 8.80 -23.45
N PRO A 212 -8.15 8.73 -24.69
CA PRO A 212 -9.58 8.91 -24.95
C PRO A 212 -10.39 7.78 -24.27
N THR A 213 -11.26 8.17 -23.33
CA THR A 213 -12.04 7.24 -22.49
C THR A 213 -13.44 6.97 -23.05
N GLY A 214 -13.96 5.76 -22.83
CA GLY A 214 -15.32 5.39 -23.23
C GLY A 214 -15.46 4.00 -23.87
N GLY A 215 -14.35 3.39 -24.30
CA GLY A 215 -14.34 2.09 -24.96
C GLY A 215 -14.32 2.17 -26.48
N LEU A 216 -13.35 2.87 -27.07
CA LEU A 216 -13.20 3.04 -28.52
C LEU A 216 -13.11 1.72 -29.32
N LEU A 217 -12.67 0.63 -28.68
CA LEU A 217 -12.53 -0.70 -29.29
C LEU A 217 -13.67 -1.66 -28.88
N ALA A 218 -14.67 -1.18 -28.14
CA ALA A 218 -15.79 -1.99 -27.69
C ALA A 218 -16.90 -2.02 -28.76
N SER A 219 -17.61 -3.14 -28.86
CA SER A 219 -18.72 -3.27 -29.82
C SER A 219 -19.88 -2.33 -29.47
N PRO A 220 -20.78 -2.00 -30.43
CA PRO A 220 -21.99 -1.22 -30.13
C PRO A 220 -22.82 -1.82 -29.00
N GLU A 221 -22.84 -3.15 -28.85
CA GLU A 221 -23.56 -3.85 -27.78
C GLU A 221 -22.88 -3.70 -26.42
N GLU A 222 -21.55 -3.80 -26.37
CA GLU A 222 -20.77 -3.54 -25.17
C GLU A 222 -20.90 -2.08 -24.71
N LEU A 223 -20.94 -1.14 -25.66
CA LEU A 223 -21.19 0.28 -25.39
C LEU A 223 -22.61 0.52 -24.86
N ARG A 224 -23.64 -0.13 -25.40
CA ARG A 224 -25.01 -0.08 -24.84
C ARG A 224 -25.03 -0.59 -23.39
N ALA A 225 -24.44 -1.75 -23.14
CA ALA A 225 -24.41 -2.38 -21.81
C ALA A 225 -23.63 -1.53 -20.79
N ALA A 226 -22.46 -1.01 -21.16
CA ALA A 226 -21.64 -0.14 -20.31
C ALA A 226 -22.38 1.17 -19.95
N ASN A 227 -23.10 1.77 -20.91
CA ASN A 227 -23.91 2.96 -20.66
C ASN A 227 -25.09 2.68 -19.70
N ALA A 228 -25.79 1.55 -19.85
CA ALA A 228 -26.89 1.16 -18.95
C ALA A 228 -26.41 0.99 -17.49
N GLU A 229 -25.30 0.28 -17.28
CA GLU A 229 -24.68 0.12 -15.96
C GLU A 229 -24.12 1.44 -15.42
N MET A 230 -23.57 2.33 -16.27
CA MET A 230 -23.14 3.67 -15.86
C MET A 230 -24.31 4.53 -15.37
N VAL A 231 -25.47 4.47 -16.02
CA VAL A 231 -26.71 5.14 -15.58
C VAL A 231 -27.18 4.59 -14.24
N LYS A 232 -27.13 3.27 -14.03
CA LYS A 232 -27.46 2.63 -12.75
C LYS A 232 -26.53 3.09 -11.63
N ARG A 233 -25.20 3.05 -11.83
CA ARG A 233 -24.20 3.53 -10.87
C ARG A 233 -24.37 5.02 -10.54
N ARG A 234 -24.70 5.87 -11.51
CA ARG A 234 -25.00 7.30 -11.29
C ARG A 234 -26.24 7.53 -10.44
N LYS A 235 -27.28 6.68 -10.55
CA LYS A 235 -28.48 6.75 -9.68
C LYS A 235 -28.16 6.34 -8.22
N GLU A 236 -27.19 5.44 -8.01
CA GLU A 236 -26.84 4.94 -6.68
C GLU A 236 -25.77 5.76 -5.93
N ALA A 237 -24.81 6.36 -6.63
CA ALA A 237 -23.69 7.07 -6.02
C ALA A 237 -24.10 8.15 -4.97
N PRO A 238 -25.17 8.95 -5.18
CA PRO A 238 -25.65 9.92 -4.18
C PRO A 238 -26.26 9.30 -2.91
N LYS A 239 -26.59 8.00 -2.90
CA LYS A 239 -26.97 7.27 -1.68
C LYS A 239 -25.72 6.82 -0.92
N ARG A 240 -24.83 6.08 -1.61
CA ARG A 240 -23.57 5.55 -1.06
C ARG A 240 -22.69 6.64 -0.44
N TRP A 241 -22.65 7.84 -1.03
CA TRP A 241 -21.95 9.00 -0.45
C TRP A 241 -22.59 9.47 0.87
N ARG A 242 -23.92 9.55 0.97
CA ARG A 242 -24.63 9.98 2.19
C ARG A 242 -24.43 8.98 3.33
N GLU A 243 -24.42 7.68 3.03
CA GLU A 243 -24.16 6.63 4.02
C GLU A 243 -22.73 6.72 4.55
N ARG A 244 -21.73 6.76 3.66
CA ARG A 244 -20.32 6.93 4.04
C ARG A 244 -20.07 8.23 4.83
N ALA A 245 -20.70 9.34 4.44
CA ALA A 245 -20.55 10.61 5.13
C ALA A 245 -21.16 10.60 6.55
N LYS A 246 -22.31 9.94 6.75
CA LYS A 246 -22.92 9.72 8.08
C LYS A 246 -22.05 8.84 8.97
N ILE A 247 -21.45 7.78 8.42
CA ILE A 247 -20.61 6.83 9.16
C ILE A 247 -19.31 7.50 9.59
N ARG A 248 -18.64 8.23 8.68
CA ARG A 248 -17.35 8.87 8.94
C ARG A 248 -17.40 9.97 10.00
N ASP A 249 -18.45 10.79 9.97
CA ASP A 249 -18.68 11.83 10.98
C ASP A 249 -20.16 12.24 10.97
N LEU A 250 -20.94 11.67 11.89
CA LEU A 250 -22.36 11.97 12.00
C LEU A 250 -22.60 13.43 12.44
N GLN A 251 -21.76 14.00 13.30
CA GLN A 251 -21.96 15.36 13.81
C GLN A 251 -21.62 16.41 12.75
N GLY A 252 -20.49 16.27 12.06
CA GLY A 252 -20.12 17.11 10.93
C GLY A 252 -21.02 16.91 9.71
N TYR A 253 -21.54 15.71 9.45
CA TYR A 253 -22.59 15.50 8.44
C TYR A 253 -23.89 16.24 8.82
N LEU A 254 -24.34 16.13 10.07
CA LEU A 254 -25.53 16.85 10.55
C LEU A 254 -25.30 18.36 10.68
N LYS A 255 -24.05 18.82 10.85
CA LYS A 255 -23.68 20.24 10.76
C LYS A 255 -23.70 20.70 9.32
N LEU A 256 -23.00 20.03 8.40
CA LEU A 256 -23.02 20.29 6.97
C LEU A 256 -24.45 20.36 6.41
N LYS A 257 -25.35 19.46 6.83
CA LYS A 257 -26.76 19.48 6.41
C LYS A 257 -27.61 20.56 7.09
N ARG A 258 -27.21 21.10 8.25
CA ARG A 258 -27.78 22.34 8.81
C ARG A 258 -27.27 23.57 8.06
N ASP A 259 -25.97 23.64 7.79
CA ASP A 259 -25.31 24.75 7.12
C ASP A 259 -25.76 24.86 5.64
N GLU A 260 -25.85 23.74 4.91
CA GLU A 260 -26.48 23.66 3.58
C GLU A 260 -27.94 24.12 3.60
N ARG A 261 -28.73 23.72 4.61
CA ARG A 261 -30.13 24.10 4.73
C ARG A 261 -30.27 25.59 5.04
N ALA A 262 -29.43 26.14 5.92
CA ALA A 262 -29.37 27.57 6.23
C ALA A 262 -28.99 28.40 4.98
N LEU A 263 -27.98 27.96 4.23
CA LEU A 263 -27.56 28.61 2.99
C LEU A 263 -28.62 28.51 1.88
N HIS A 264 -29.36 27.40 1.81
CA HIS A 264 -30.49 27.24 0.89
C HIS A 264 -31.67 28.15 1.28
N LEU A 265 -32.02 28.21 2.57
CA LEU A 265 -33.02 29.14 3.12
C LEU A 265 -32.67 30.60 2.80
N GLN A 266 -31.41 30.98 2.95
CA GLN A 266 -30.90 32.32 2.69
C GLN A 266 -30.90 32.68 1.19
N ARG A 267 -30.77 31.69 0.29
CA ARG A 267 -30.79 31.87 -1.17
C ARG A 267 -32.17 31.74 -1.80
N HIS A 268 -33.11 31.04 -1.16
CA HIS A 268 -34.44 30.74 -1.70
C HIS A 268 -35.57 30.90 -0.65
N PRO A 269 -35.71 32.08 0.00
CA PRO A 269 -36.67 32.28 1.09
C PRO A 269 -38.11 31.96 0.68
N ASP A 270 -38.51 32.26 -0.56
CA ASP A 270 -39.88 32.07 -1.04
C ASP A 270 -40.19 30.62 -1.43
N ALA A 271 -39.16 29.80 -1.69
CA ALA A 271 -39.32 28.35 -1.82
C ALA A 271 -39.70 27.72 -0.48
N GLN A 272 -39.07 28.17 0.62
CA GLN A 272 -39.45 27.73 1.97
C GLN A 272 -40.86 28.20 2.32
N ARG A 273 -41.23 29.47 2.05
CA ARG A 273 -42.61 29.96 2.28
C ARG A 273 -43.66 29.11 1.56
N LYS A 274 -43.38 28.66 0.32
CA LYS A 274 -44.26 27.75 -0.44
C LYS A 274 -44.28 26.32 0.11
N ALA A 275 -43.16 25.82 0.64
CA ALA A 275 -43.10 24.51 1.30
C ALA A 275 -43.87 24.50 2.63
N ASP A 276 -43.64 25.49 3.50
CA ASP A 276 -44.30 25.60 4.80
C ASP A 276 -45.80 25.84 4.66
N LYS A 277 -46.23 26.60 3.64
CA LYS A 277 -47.64 26.73 3.27
C LYS A 277 -48.25 25.36 2.92
N ARG A 278 -47.62 24.59 2.03
CA ARG A 278 -48.09 23.23 1.66
C ARG A 278 -48.11 22.25 2.82
N VAL A 279 -47.17 22.35 3.77
CA VAL A 279 -47.16 21.51 4.99
C VAL A 279 -48.33 21.88 5.91
N ARG A 280 -48.62 23.18 6.11
CA ARG A 280 -49.79 23.64 6.87
C ARG A 280 -51.10 23.23 6.21
N GLU A 281 -51.22 23.42 4.90
CA GLU A 281 -52.40 23.00 4.12
C GLU A 281 -52.65 21.49 4.22
N ARG A 282 -51.59 20.66 4.12
CA ARG A 282 -51.70 19.21 4.29
C ARG A 282 -52.01 18.80 5.74
N ALA A 283 -51.44 19.47 6.74
CA ALA A 283 -51.73 19.18 8.15
C ALA A 283 -53.19 19.47 8.52
N LEU A 284 -53.79 20.52 7.96
CA LEU A 284 -55.22 20.83 8.10
C LEU A 284 -56.13 19.78 7.46
N VAL A 285 -55.69 19.14 6.36
CA VAL A 285 -56.44 18.08 5.66
C VAL A 285 -56.31 16.71 6.36
N GLU A 286 -55.16 16.39 6.95
CA GLU A 286 -54.87 15.05 7.51
C GLU A 286 -55.31 14.86 8.99
N GLN A 287 -56.00 15.83 9.60
CA GLN A 287 -56.58 15.79 10.97
C GLN A 287 -55.68 15.18 12.09
N ARG A 288 -54.35 15.35 12.00
CA ARG A 288 -53.43 14.78 13.00
C ARG A 288 -53.61 15.41 14.38
N HIS A 289 -53.47 14.60 15.42
CA HIS A 289 -53.54 15.06 16.81
C HIS A 289 -52.14 15.41 17.31
N ARG A 290 -51.93 16.67 17.70
CA ARG A 290 -50.65 17.17 18.21
C ARG A 290 -50.48 16.90 19.70
N CYS A 291 -49.23 16.78 20.14
CA CYS A 291 -48.81 16.96 21.52
C CYS A 291 -48.05 18.27 21.65
N ASP A 292 -48.63 19.27 22.31
CA ASP A 292 -48.05 20.63 22.37
C ASP A 292 -46.82 20.72 23.29
N ILE A 293 -46.74 19.88 24.33
CA ILE A 293 -45.57 19.77 25.22
C ILE A 293 -44.37 19.17 24.48
N CYS A 294 -44.60 18.16 23.64
CA CYS A 294 -43.53 17.49 22.91
C CYS A 294 -43.23 18.10 21.53
N ASP A 295 -44.13 18.93 21.01
CA ASP A 295 -44.17 19.47 19.65
C ASP A 295 -44.06 18.39 18.57
N HIS A 296 -45.00 17.45 18.60
CA HIS A 296 -45.05 16.32 17.66
C HIS A 296 -46.50 15.96 17.29
N ASP A 297 -46.74 15.71 16.01
CA ASP A 297 -48.03 15.26 15.48
C ASP A 297 -48.15 13.74 15.50
N PHE A 298 -49.34 13.22 15.80
CA PHE A 298 -49.64 11.78 15.83
C PHE A 298 -50.78 11.43 14.86
N PRO A 299 -50.71 10.27 14.16
CA PRO A 299 -51.68 9.90 13.14
C PRO A 299 -53.03 9.43 13.71
N THR A 300 -53.13 9.11 15.01
CA THR A 300 -54.37 8.70 15.68
C THR A 300 -54.39 9.17 17.13
N ARG A 301 -55.59 9.35 17.70
CA ARG A 301 -55.76 9.75 19.12
C ARG A 301 -55.16 8.72 20.07
N ALA A 302 -55.22 7.42 19.74
CA ALA A 302 -54.58 6.36 20.51
C ALA A 302 -53.05 6.47 20.52
N ALA A 303 -52.42 6.85 19.40
CA ALA A 303 -50.98 7.10 19.34
C ALA A 303 -50.58 8.33 20.16
N LEU A 304 -51.38 9.40 20.16
CA LEU A 304 -51.21 10.53 21.07
C LEU A 304 -51.33 10.08 22.53
N ASN A 305 -52.39 9.38 22.92
CA ASN A 305 -52.60 8.95 24.31
C ASN A 305 -51.44 8.04 24.80
N LYS A 306 -50.95 7.12 23.96
CA LYS A 306 -49.77 6.29 24.27
C LYS A 306 -48.48 7.11 24.38
N HIS A 307 -48.38 8.24 23.67
CA HIS A 307 -47.29 9.19 23.86
C HIS A 307 -47.44 9.96 25.18
N LEU A 308 -48.62 10.49 25.50
CA LEU A 308 -48.90 11.24 26.73
C LEU A 308 -48.60 10.41 27.99
N GLY A 309 -48.98 9.12 28.00
CA GLY A 309 -48.67 8.19 29.09
C GLY A 309 -47.24 7.62 29.09
N GLY A 310 -46.35 8.07 28.19
CA GLY A 310 -44.98 7.58 28.12
C GLY A 310 -44.03 8.32 29.07
N PRO A 311 -43.01 7.68 29.66
CA PRO A 311 -42.12 8.31 30.65
C PRO A 311 -41.35 9.52 30.09
N LYS A 312 -41.03 9.53 28.78
CA LYS A 312 -40.40 10.68 28.10
C LYS A 312 -41.36 11.85 27.84
N HIS A 313 -42.67 11.61 27.85
CA HIS A 313 -43.65 12.70 27.91
C HIS A 313 -43.80 13.17 29.35
N ALA A 314 -43.95 12.26 30.32
CA ALA A 314 -44.04 12.61 31.74
C ALA A 314 -42.86 13.51 32.18
N GLU A 315 -41.61 13.11 31.91
CA GLU A 315 -40.40 13.92 32.20
C GLU A 315 -40.45 15.33 31.55
N LYS A 316 -41.06 15.47 30.38
CA LYS A 316 -41.17 16.74 29.65
C LYS A 316 -42.38 17.58 30.09
N ALA A 317 -43.47 16.92 30.48
CA ALA A 317 -44.66 17.52 31.05
C ALA A 317 -44.41 18.01 32.46
N GLU A 318 -43.68 17.25 33.28
CA GLU A 318 -43.17 17.65 34.59
C GLU A 318 -42.27 18.88 34.47
N LYS A 319 -41.35 18.92 33.50
CA LYS A 319 -40.56 20.12 33.12
C LYS A 319 -41.37 21.29 32.52
N THR A 320 -42.70 21.15 32.40
CA THR A 320 -43.64 22.16 31.90
C THR A 320 -44.73 22.50 32.95
N GLN A 321 -45.04 21.58 33.87
CA GLN A 321 -46.00 21.71 34.98
C GLN A 321 -45.34 22.10 36.30
N LEU A 322 -44.04 21.82 36.47
CA LEU A 322 -43.13 22.70 37.20
C LEU A 322 -43.08 24.01 36.40
N GLY A 323 -44.15 24.80 36.52
CA GLY A 323 -44.33 26.06 35.81
C GLY A 323 -43.13 26.92 36.11
N VAL A 324 -42.39 27.30 35.05
CA VAL A 324 -41.04 27.85 35.17
C VAL A 324 -41.06 29.06 36.09
N ASP A 325 -40.62 28.82 37.33
CA ASP A 325 -40.42 29.84 38.31
C ASP A 325 -39.48 30.87 37.69
N LYS A 326 -39.90 32.14 37.67
CA LYS A 326 -39.26 33.14 36.81
C LYS A 326 -37.91 33.49 37.40
N LEU A 327 -36.90 32.69 37.04
CA LEU A 327 -35.48 33.00 37.12
C LEU A 327 -35.22 34.20 36.22
N LEU A 328 -35.57 35.36 36.76
CA LEU A 328 -35.34 36.69 36.25
C LEU A 328 -33.82 36.87 36.19
N ILE A 329 -33.24 36.54 35.04
CA ILE A 329 -31.79 36.44 34.88
C ILE A 329 -31.23 37.85 35.01
N GLN A 330 -30.71 38.18 36.19
CA GLN A 330 -30.09 39.47 36.43
C GLN A 330 -28.83 39.60 35.57
N CYS A 331 -28.61 40.79 35.04
CA CYS A 331 -27.31 41.15 34.53
C CYS A 331 -26.33 41.31 35.71
N PRO A 332 -25.25 40.54 35.80
CA PRO A 332 -24.37 40.49 36.98
C PRO A 332 -23.53 41.75 37.21
N VAL A 333 -23.75 42.82 36.44
CA VAL A 333 -23.03 44.12 36.57
C VAL A 333 -23.99 45.30 36.81
N CYS A 334 -25.29 45.15 36.56
CA CYS A 334 -26.27 46.25 36.72
C CYS A 334 -27.62 45.83 37.31
N HIS A 335 -27.76 44.54 37.66
CA HIS A 335 -28.91 43.95 38.35
C HIS A 335 -30.29 44.12 37.66
N LYS A 336 -30.33 44.60 36.41
CA LYS A 336 -31.55 44.54 35.59
C LYS A 336 -31.91 43.09 35.26
N THR A 337 -33.17 42.76 35.47
CA THR A 337 -33.76 41.42 35.36
C THR A 337 -34.28 41.14 33.95
N PHE A 338 -34.01 39.94 33.43
CA PHE A 338 -34.44 39.53 32.08
C PHE A 338 -35.13 38.16 32.09
N THR A 339 -36.31 38.08 31.48
CA THR A 339 -37.08 36.82 31.33
C THR A 339 -36.52 35.86 30.28
N GLN A 340 -35.51 36.28 29.49
CA GLN A 340 -34.87 35.46 28.47
C GLN A 340 -33.37 35.72 28.40
N ARG A 341 -32.56 34.66 28.38
CA ARG A 341 -31.09 34.72 28.32
C ARG A 341 -30.57 35.46 27.07
N GLN A 342 -31.34 35.47 25.98
CA GLN A 342 -31.04 36.16 24.73
C GLN A 342 -31.49 37.64 24.71
N ALA A 343 -32.26 38.08 25.71
CA ALA A 343 -32.45 39.51 26.02
C ALA A 343 -31.26 40.02 26.85
N LEU A 344 -30.85 39.27 27.88
CA LEU A 344 -29.64 39.56 28.66
C LEU A 344 -28.39 39.67 27.77
N TYR A 345 -28.16 38.72 26.86
CA TYR A 345 -27.04 38.76 25.92
C TYR A 345 -27.05 39.97 24.97
N ARG A 346 -28.23 40.53 24.67
CA ARG A 346 -28.36 41.78 23.90
C ARG A 346 -28.09 42.99 24.79
N HIS A 347 -28.60 43.00 26.03
CA HIS A 347 -28.31 44.05 27.00
C HIS A 347 -26.81 44.16 27.32
N GLN A 348 -26.13 43.05 27.62
CA GLN A 348 -24.68 42.98 27.87
C GLN A 348 -23.82 43.37 26.66
N ARG A 349 -24.39 43.42 25.45
CA ARG A 349 -23.72 43.92 24.24
C ARG A 349 -24.08 45.36 23.87
N ALA A 350 -25.22 45.86 24.35
CA ALA A 350 -25.70 47.21 24.08
C ALA A 350 -25.23 48.23 25.12
N TYR A 351 -24.99 47.80 26.36
CA TYR A 351 -24.42 48.63 27.42
C TYR A 351 -22.96 48.26 27.67
N LYS A 352 -22.09 49.29 27.78
CA LYS A 352 -20.73 49.14 28.29
C LYS A 352 -20.76 48.91 29.80
N HIS A 353 -20.88 47.65 30.20
CA HIS A 353 -20.47 47.22 31.54
C HIS A 353 -18.95 47.25 31.61
N GLY A 354 -18.38 47.75 32.71
CA GLY A 354 -16.94 48.05 32.84
C GLY A 354 -16.04 46.89 32.44
N ASP A 355 -14.99 47.18 31.67
CA ASP A 355 -14.25 46.19 30.88
C ASP A 355 -13.43 45.20 31.73
N GLY A 356 -13.54 43.89 31.41
CA GLY A 356 -12.88 42.82 32.17
C GLY A 356 -12.89 41.44 31.50
N ASN A 357 -12.42 41.30 30.25
CA ASN A 357 -11.96 40.01 29.69
C ASN A 357 -11.13 40.21 28.39
N PRO A 358 -10.16 39.34 28.03
CA PRO A 358 -8.91 39.79 27.42
C PRO A 358 -8.63 39.17 26.04
N LEU A 359 -9.52 39.40 25.05
CA LEU A 359 -9.37 38.83 23.70
C LEU A 359 -9.56 39.86 22.55
N LYS A 360 -8.99 41.06 22.69
CA LYS A 360 -8.84 42.03 21.58
C LYS A 360 -7.55 42.87 21.68
N SER A 361 -6.40 42.27 21.40
CA SER A 361 -5.19 43.03 21.07
C SER A 361 -5.30 43.65 19.67
N LYS A 362 -5.71 44.92 19.61
CA LYS A 362 -5.39 45.82 18.50
C LYS A 362 -4.68 47.04 19.07
N SER A 363 -3.43 47.23 18.70
CA SER A 363 -2.62 48.36 19.15
C SER A 363 -3.26 49.69 18.73
N ARG A 364 -3.46 50.58 19.70
CA ARG A 364 -3.63 52.01 19.42
C ARG A 364 -2.31 52.55 18.84
N GLY A 365 -2.40 53.55 17.97
CA GLY A 365 -1.23 54.29 17.51
C GLY A 365 -0.71 55.23 18.61
N GLU A 366 0.58 55.51 18.61
CA GLU A 366 1.25 56.32 19.65
C GLU A 366 0.93 57.82 19.58
N PHE A 367 0.50 58.32 18.42
CA PHE A 367 0.40 59.76 18.16
C PHE A 367 -1.07 60.22 18.15
N HIS A 368 -1.48 60.94 19.19
CA HIS A 368 -2.86 61.44 19.34
C HIS A 368 -3.04 62.85 18.76
N CYS A 369 -4.26 63.15 18.31
CA CYS A 369 -4.73 64.48 17.94
C CYS A 369 -5.87 64.88 18.87
N GLU A 370 -5.64 65.85 19.76
CA GLU A 370 -6.61 66.25 20.79
C GLU A 370 -7.90 66.85 20.18
N ASP A 371 -7.79 67.71 19.17
CA ASP A 371 -8.96 68.37 18.58
C ASP A 371 -9.90 67.45 17.79
N CYS A 372 -9.45 66.25 17.44
CA CYS A 372 -10.18 65.30 16.61
C CYS A 372 -10.38 63.92 17.27
N ASP A 373 -9.87 63.72 18.49
CA ASP A 373 -9.74 62.45 19.22
C ASP A 373 -9.37 61.24 18.34
N GLN A 374 -8.27 61.38 17.59
CA GLN A 374 -7.78 60.35 16.66
C GLN A 374 -6.34 59.93 16.95
N TYR A 375 -6.08 58.64 16.84
CA TYR A 375 -4.79 58.01 17.14
C TYR A 375 -4.13 57.50 15.86
N PHE A 376 -2.96 58.06 15.55
CA PHE A 376 -2.17 57.78 14.36
C PHE A 376 -0.96 56.93 14.71
N ARG A 377 -0.55 56.06 13.78
CA ARG A 377 0.57 55.12 14.00
C ARG A 377 1.95 55.73 13.78
N PHE A 378 2.02 56.87 13.08
CA PHE A 378 3.28 57.55 12.77
C PHE A 378 3.11 59.06 12.87
N LYS A 379 4.17 59.77 13.28
CA LYS A 379 4.15 61.23 13.43
C LYS A 379 3.94 61.98 12.10
N SER A 380 4.25 61.36 10.96
CA SER A 380 3.93 61.85 9.62
C SER A 380 2.42 61.91 9.37
N THR A 381 1.70 60.79 9.55
CA THR A 381 0.25 60.77 9.31
C THR A 381 -0.57 61.59 10.31
N LEU A 382 -0.04 61.83 11.52
CA LEU A 382 -0.56 62.90 12.38
C LEU A 382 -0.36 64.28 11.75
N LYS A 383 0.86 64.62 11.28
CA LYS A 383 1.14 65.92 10.62
C LYS A 383 0.27 66.15 9.38
N ASP A 384 0.07 65.12 8.57
CA ASP A 384 -0.83 65.14 7.41
C ASP A 384 -2.26 65.43 7.85
N HIS A 385 -2.77 64.72 8.88
CA HIS A 385 -4.09 64.98 9.46
C HIS A 385 -4.26 66.42 9.97
N LEU A 386 -3.28 66.95 10.73
CA LEU A 386 -3.30 68.33 11.25
C LEU A 386 -3.34 69.39 10.13
N SER A 387 -2.80 69.09 8.95
CA SER A 387 -2.87 69.99 7.79
C SER A 387 -4.25 70.07 7.12
N THR A 388 -5.13 69.09 7.35
CA THR A 388 -6.43 68.99 6.66
C THR A 388 -7.41 70.07 7.13
N ASP A 389 -8.22 70.61 6.22
CA ASP A 389 -9.22 71.62 6.57
C ASP A 389 -10.28 71.07 7.53
N ARG A 390 -10.56 69.76 7.48
CA ARG A 390 -11.44 69.07 8.44
C ARG A 390 -10.89 69.11 9.87
N HIS A 391 -9.57 69.02 10.06
CA HIS A 391 -8.96 69.23 11.37
C HIS A 391 -9.10 70.70 11.81
N LYS A 392 -8.79 71.67 10.92
CA LYS A 392 -8.91 73.11 11.21
C LYS A 392 -10.34 73.49 11.64
N THR A 393 -11.36 72.97 10.97
CA THR A 393 -12.77 73.17 11.35
C THR A 393 -13.10 72.60 12.73
N ASN A 394 -12.58 71.42 13.08
CA ASN A 394 -12.79 70.81 14.39
C ASN A 394 -12.07 71.58 15.51
N ALA A 395 -10.83 72.01 15.28
CA ALA A 395 -10.07 72.82 16.24
C ALA A 395 -10.77 74.16 16.52
N ALA A 396 -11.26 74.85 15.48
CA ALA A 396 -12.06 76.07 15.61
C ALA A 396 -13.38 75.85 16.38
N ALA A 397 -14.01 74.68 16.22
CA ALA A 397 -15.22 74.31 16.99
C ALA A 397 -14.93 74.01 18.46
N ASN A 398 -13.75 73.45 18.78
CA ASN A 398 -13.33 73.19 20.16
C ASN A 398 -12.85 74.44 20.89
N LEU A 399 -12.22 75.40 20.20
CA LEU A 399 -11.91 76.73 20.75
C LEU A 399 -13.19 77.41 21.26
N LYS A 400 -14.23 77.49 20.43
CA LYS A 400 -15.54 78.05 20.84
C LYS A 400 -16.20 77.33 22.02
N LYS A 401 -15.91 76.04 22.23
CA LYS A 401 -16.35 75.32 23.44
C LYS A 401 -15.54 75.66 24.69
N LYS A 402 -14.22 75.88 24.56
CA LYS A 402 -13.36 76.28 25.68
C LYS A 402 -13.68 77.70 26.16
N GLU A 403 -14.05 78.60 25.25
CA GLU A 403 -14.53 79.95 25.59
C GLU A 403 -15.86 79.94 26.37
N SER A 404 -16.75 78.98 26.10
CA SER A 404 -18.05 78.85 26.81
C SER A 404 -17.96 78.26 28.23
N ALA A 405 -16.77 78.05 28.78
CA ALA A 405 -16.54 77.32 30.04
C ALA A 405 -15.83 78.13 31.15
N SER A 406 -15.70 79.45 30.99
CA SER A 406 -14.91 80.31 31.91
C SER A 406 -15.75 81.31 32.72
N SER A 407 -16.92 80.91 33.22
CA SER A 407 -17.67 81.65 34.25
C SER A 407 -18.38 80.71 35.21
N GLY A 408 -18.42 81.07 36.50
CA GLY A 408 -19.08 80.28 37.55
C GLY A 408 -18.15 79.37 38.36
N GLY A 409 -17.27 79.97 39.16
CA GLY A 409 -16.59 79.25 40.25
C GLY A 409 -17.03 79.78 41.61
N ASN A 410 -17.39 78.88 42.54
CA ASN A 410 -16.93 78.95 43.95
C ASN A 410 -17.20 77.61 44.67
N LEU A 411 -16.55 77.42 45.83
CA LEU A 411 -16.64 76.27 46.76
C LEU A 411 -16.10 74.94 46.20
N GLY A 412 -15.23 74.19 46.90
CA GLY A 412 -14.55 74.45 48.17
C GLY A 412 -13.62 73.26 48.51
N ALA A 413 -12.46 73.54 49.12
CA ALA A 413 -11.42 72.54 49.42
C ALA A 413 -11.83 71.57 50.57
N THR A 414 -11.13 70.46 50.91
CA THR A 414 -9.71 70.09 50.67
C THR A 414 -9.53 68.55 50.54
N ARG A 415 -8.31 68.00 50.73
CA ARG A 415 -7.86 66.66 50.31
C ARG A 415 -6.88 66.05 51.35
N LEU A 416 -6.58 64.74 51.22
CA LEU A 416 -5.54 63.95 51.95
C LEU A 416 -5.95 63.51 53.38
N SER A 417 -5.44 62.43 53.98
CA SER A 417 -4.54 61.32 53.53
C SER A 417 -4.70 60.07 54.44
N HIS A 418 -4.29 58.87 53.99
CA HIS A 418 -3.21 58.05 54.62
C HIS A 418 -3.13 56.58 54.15
N GLU A 419 -1.91 56.18 53.75
CA GLU A 419 -1.30 54.85 54.00
C GLU A 419 -0.29 55.02 55.19
N PRO A 420 0.54 54.03 55.62
CA PRO A 420 0.70 52.60 55.25
C PRO A 420 0.83 51.63 56.47
N LYS A 421 1.36 50.39 56.24
CA LYS A 421 1.94 49.34 57.15
C LYS A 421 1.28 47.96 57.02
N GLU A 422 1.85 46.78 57.35
CA GLU A 422 3.23 46.21 57.46
C GLU A 422 3.10 44.67 57.71
N LEU A 423 4.06 43.83 57.27
CA LEU A 423 4.54 42.54 57.90
C LEU A 423 3.50 41.42 58.27
N SER A 424 3.80 40.16 58.64
CA SER A 424 4.88 39.17 58.40
C SER A 424 4.44 37.76 58.87
N GLU A 425 5.07 36.66 58.37
CA GLU A 425 5.17 35.30 59.01
C GLU A 425 3.86 34.48 59.27
N ALA A 426 3.82 33.19 59.67
CA ALA A 426 4.62 31.98 59.35
C ALA A 426 3.91 30.67 59.87
N ALA A 427 4.38 29.46 59.44
CA ALA A 427 4.17 28.12 60.06
C ALA A 427 2.73 27.52 60.15
N SER A 428 2.49 26.31 60.71
CA SER A 428 2.81 24.92 60.24
C SER A 428 1.93 23.84 60.95
N HIS A 429 2.16 22.52 60.74
CA HIS A 429 1.51 21.29 61.34
C HIS A 429 0.22 20.76 60.64
N THR A 430 0.00 19.46 60.30
CA THR A 430 0.04 18.11 60.97
C THR A 430 -1.17 17.85 61.90
N THR A 431 -1.80 16.66 62.04
CA THR A 431 -1.34 15.24 61.93
C THR A 431 -2.51 14.24 61.59
N SER A 432 -2.39 12.92 61.85
CA SER A 432 -3.26 11.78 61.41
C SER A 432 -4.01 11.02 62.54
N PHE A 433 -4.88 10.01 62.22
CA PHE A 433 -4.99 8.61 62.80
C PHE A 433 -6.39 7.91 62.68
N ASP A 434 -6.41 6.64 62.20
CA ASP A 434 -7.03 5.35 62.68
C ASP A 434 -8.45 5.22 63.34
N THR A 435 -9.19 4.08 63.46
CA THR A 435 -9.13 2.63 63.01
C THR A 435 -10.48 1.85 63.20
N ALA A 436 -10.63 0.63 62.62
CA ALA A 436 -11.42 -0.57 63.08
C ALA A 436 -12.98 -0.54 63.15
N ALA A 437 -13.77 -1.66 63.33
CA ALA A 437 -13.76 -3.10 62.91
C ALA A 437 -15.10 -3.82 63.34
N ILE A 438 -15.24 -5.16 63.19
CA ILE A 438 -16.26 -6.15 63.75
C ILE A 438 -17.23 -6.84 62.72
N ASP A 439 -18.06 -7.83 63.12
CA ASP A 439 -18.04 -9.24 62.63
C ASP A 439 -19.38 -9.89 62.07
N HIS A 440 -19.31 -11.21 61.76
CA HIS A 440 -20.27 -12.22 61.21
C HIS A 440 -21.51 -12.61 62.10
N PRO A 441 -22.36 -13.68 61.85
CA PRO A 441 -22.43 -14.74 60.80
C PRO A 441 -23.84 -15.09 60.21
N GLY A 442 -23.94 -16.09 59.31
CA GLY A 442 -25.22 -16.79 58.97
C GLY A 442 -25.17 -17.85 57.83
N LYS A 443 -25.80 -19.03 58.01
CA LYS A 443 -25.91 -20.16 57.04
C LYS A 443 -27.18 -20.99 57.32
N LEU A 444 -27.80 -21.63 56.31
CA LEU A 444 -28.51 -22.93 56.42
C LEU A 444 -28.95 -23.50 55.04
N GLU A 445 -29.58 -24.68 55.02
CA GLU A 445 -29.70 -25.61 53.87
C GLU A 445 -31.17 -25.92 53.47
N GLY A 446 -31.40 -26.63 52.35
CA GLY A 446 -32.69 -27.29 52.08
C GLY A 446 -32.98 -27.71 50.62
N THR A 447 -33.22 -29.01 50.39
CA THR A 447 -33.84 -29.59 49.17
C THR A 447 -34.89 -30.65 49.60
N PRO A 448 -35.94 -30.95 48.80
CA PRO A 448 -35.85 -32.06 47.85
C PRO A 448 -36.70 -31.94 46.55
N ALA A 449 -36.78 -33.04 45.81
CA ALA A 449 -37.38 -33.30 44.48
C ALA A 449 -38.90 -33.71 44.59
N PRO A 450 -39.65 -34.27 43.59
CA PRO A 450 -39.20 -34.94 42.35
C PRO A 450 -40.03 -34.85 41.03
N ASP A 451 -39.35 -35.32 39.96
CA ASP A 451 -39.80 -36.11 38.78
C ASP A 451 -41.16 -35.87 38.10
N ARG A 452 -41.11 -35.76 36.75
CA ARG A 452 -41.92 -36.65 35.90
C ARG A 452 -41.35 -36.86 34.50
N THR A 453 -41.37 -38.12 34.06
CA THR A 453 -40.92 -38.58 32.75
C THR A 453 -42.00 -38.51 31.66
N SER A 454 -41.60 -38.38 30.40
CA SER A 454 -42.05 -39.25 29.28
C SER A 454 -41.46 -38.76 27.95
N GLY A 455 -41.16 -39.69 27.04
CA GLY A 455 -40.76 -39.39 25.67
C GLY A 455 -41.71 -40.04 24.66
N ARG A 456 -41.65 -39.62 23.39
CA ARG A 456 -42.23 -40.37 22.27
C ARG A 456 -41.41 -40.20 20.99
N THR A 457 -41.26 -41.30 20.27
CA THR A 457 -40.57 -41.42 18.99
C THR A 457 -41.56 -41.34 17.81
N ARG A 458 -41.02 -41.45 16.58
CA ARG A 458 -41.67 -41.55 15.25
C ARG A 458 -41.89 -40.24 14.50
N LEU A 459 -41.80 -40.20 13.16
CA LEU A 459 -41.05 -41.03 12.17
C LEU A 459 -41.02 -40.24 10.84
N SER A 460 -40.18 -40.71 9.91
CA SER A 460 -40.12 -40.40 8.48
C SER A 460 -41.40 -39.87 7.80
N HIS A 461 -41.24 -38.88 6.90
CA HIS A 461 -41.85 -38.95 5.57
C HIS A 461 -41.05 -38.15 4.51
N GLU A 462 -40.52 -38.89 3.53
CA GLU A 462 -40.30 -38.41 2.15
C GLU A 462 -41.68 -38.42 1.41
N PRO A 463 -41.88 -37.68 0.28
CA PRO A 463 -41.24 -38.08 -0.99
C PRO A 463 -40.99 -37.00 -2.08
N ALA A 464 -40.23 -37.45 -3.09
CA ALA A 464 -40.34 -37.14 -4.53
C ALA A 464 -39.85 -35.79 -5.12
N GLU A 465 -39.28 -35.91 -6.32
CA GLU A 465 -38.79 -34.83 -7.19
C GLU A 465 -39.88 -34.30 -8.12
N LEU A 466 -39.70 -33.08 -8.67
CA LEU A 466 -39.91 -32.86 -10.12
C LEU A 466 -39.33 -31.53 -10.63
N SER A 467 -38.59 -31.64 -11.74
CA SER A 467 -38.01 -30.63 -12.64
C SER A 467 -38.38 -29.14 -12.54
N LYS A 468 -37.35 -28.28 -12.64
CA LYS A 468 -37.17 -27.37 -13.81
C LYS A 468 -35.81 -26.67 -13.80
N ALA A 469 -35.00 -26.89 -14.84
CA ALA A 469 -33.75 -26.16 -15.04
C ALA A 469 -34.03 -24.73 -15.54
N SER A 470 -33.37 -23.73 -14.95
CA SER A 470 -33.30 -22.36 -15.48
C SER A 470 -31.85 -21.86 -15.47
N SER A 471 -31.41 -21.27 -16.58
CA SER A 471 -30.00 -21.09 -16.93
C SER A 471 -29.37 -19.81 -16.36
N ASN A 472 -29.42 -19.64 -15.03
CA ASN A 472 -28.78 -18.51 -14.34
C ASN A 472 -27.25 -18.61 -14.37
N LYS A 473 -26.60 -17.92 -15.33
CA LYS A 473 -25.13 -17.82 -15.42
C LYS A 473 -24.59 -16.62 -14.63
N THR A 474 -23.93 -16.90 -13.51
CA THR A 474 -23.12 -15.95 -12.71
C THR A 474 -21.62 -16.26 -12.85
N SER A 475 -20.73 -15.43 -12.26
CA SER A 475 -19.30 -15.40 -12.60
C SER A 475 -18.36 -15.25 -11.38
N THR A 476 -17.08 -15.66 -11.49
CA THR A 476 -16.20 -16.17 -10.42
C THR A 476 -14.77 -15.58 -10.38
N ASN A 477 -14.30 -15.07 -9.23
CA ASN A 477 -13.06 -14.27 -9.12
C ASN A 477 -11.73 -15.04 -9.32
N LEU A 478 -11.27 -15.15 -10.57
CA LEU A 478 -9.99 -15.78 -10.92
C LEU A 478 -8.76 -14.85 -10.80
N ILE A 479 -7.67 -15.42 -10.28
CA ILE A 479 -6.28 -14.96 -10.43
C ILE A 479 -5.52 -16.01 -11.24
N LYS A 480 -4.59 -15.55 -12.10
CA LYS A 480 -3.63 -16.42 -12.78
C LYS A 480 -2.21 -16.10 -12.32
N LEU A 481 -1.42 -17.16 -12.13
CA LEU A 481 -0.16 -17.15 -11.41
C LEU A 481 0.82 -18.16 -11.97
N LEU A 482 2.12 -17.89 -11.76
CA LEU A 482 3.18 -18.45 -12.57
C LEU A 482 4.23 -19.10 -11.68
N VAL A 483 4.63 -20.31 -12.03
CA VAL A 483 5.69 -21.06 -11.34
C VAL A 483 6.56 -21.66 -12.42
N LYS A 484 7.79 -21.17 -12.63
CA LYS A 484 8.70 -21.78 -13.62
C LYS A 484 9.59 -22.84 -12.96
N PRO A 485 9.26 -24.15 -13.07
CA PRO A 485 10.18 -25.22 -12.71
C PRO A 485 11.37 -25.26 -13.65
N VAL A 486 12.48 -25.82 -13.18
CA VAL A 486 13.62 -26.17 -14.03
C VAL A 486 13.41 -27.59 -14.56
N GLN A 487 13.15 -27.75 -15.86
CA GLN A 487 13.27 -29.05 -16.52
C GLN A 487 14.65 -29.19 -17.16
N THR A 488 15.45 -30.13 -16.66
CA THR A 488 16.62 -30.68 -17.33
C THR A 488 16.18 -31.76 -18.32
N SER A 489 15.81 -31.36 -19.53
CA SER A 489 15.41 -32.29 -20.60
C SER A 489 16.57 -32.54 -21.58
N ALA A 490 17.41 -33.52 -21.28
CA ALA A 490 18.30 -34.13 -22.27
C ALA A 490 17.58 -35.32 -22.92
N SER A 491 16.92 -35.09 -24.06
CA SER A 491 16.29 -36.14 -24.87
C SER A 491 16.37 -35.75 -26.34
N GLY A 492 17.23 -36.43 -27.10
CA GLY A 492 17.46 -36.12 -28.50
C GLY A 492 16.32 -36.59 -29.41
N ALA A 493 16.01 -35.79 -30.42
CA ALA A 493 15.33 -36.22 -31.63
C ALA A 493 16.11 -35.63 -32.82
N GLN A 494 16.54 -36.47 -33.75
CA GLN A 494 17.15 -36.01 -35.00
C GLN A 494 16.06 -35.40 -35.89
N VAL A 495 16.34 -34.23 -36.45
CA VAL A 495 15.60 -33.65 -37.59
C VAL A 495 16.64 -33.15 -38.57
N GLU A 496 16.45 -33.44 -39.85
CA GLU A 496 17.47 -33.26 -40.88
C GLU A 496 17.75 -31.78 -41.21
N VAL A 497 19.01 -31.50 -41.56
CA VAL A 497 19.39 -30.20 -42.13
C VAL A 497 18.94 -30.16 -43.58
N SER A 498 17.97 -29.29 -43.88
CA SER A 498 17.65 -28.89 -45.25
C SER A 498 17.87 -27.38 -45.42
N SER A 499 18.49 -27.01 -46.54
CA SER A 499 19.04 -25.68 -46.77
C SER A 499 18.14 -24.79 -47.60
N VAL A 500 17.92 -23.55 -47.16
CA VAL A 500 17.62 -22.42 -48.05
C VAL A 500 18.51 -21.25 -47.67
N VAL A 501 19.26 -20.75 -48.64
CA VAL A 501 20.11 -19.54 -48.54
C VAL A 501 19.67 -18.57 -49.61
N THR A 502 19.28 -17.36 -49.22
CA THR A 502 19.45 -16.13 -50.02
C THR A 502 19.27 -14.90 -49.13
N GLU A 503 20.29 -14.02 -49.17
CA GLU A 503 20.25 -12.57 -49.40
C GLU A 503 19.16 -11.66 -48.73
N SER A 504 19.44 -10.40 -48.38
CA SER A 504 20.49 -9.49 -48.87
C SER A 504 21.15 -8.67 -47.76
N SER A 505 22.46 -8.39 -47.89
CA SER A 505 23.14 -7.36 -47.09
C SER A 505 24.13 -6.55 -47.94
N LYS A 506 23.97 -5.21 -47.87
CA LYS A 506 24.80 -4.06 -48.34
C LYS A 506 23.86 -2.82 -48.26
N ILE A 507 24.28 -1.58 -48.09
CA ILE A 507 25.52 -0.89 -48.48
C ILE A 507 26.24 -0.24 -47.27
N SER A 508 27.53 0.05 -47.41
CA SER A 508 28.46 0.43 -46.34
C SER A 508 28.87 1.92 -46.31
N ALA A 509 29.17 2.41 -45.09
CA ALA A 509 30.17 3.41 -44.68
C ALA A 509 30.66 4.53 -45.64
N GLY A 510 30.63 5.79 -45.15
CA GLY A 510 31.27 6.96 -45.78
C GLY A 510 31.99 7.89 -44.79
N VAL A 511 33.32 7.73 -44.70
CA VAL A 511 34.45 8.61 -44.27
C VAL A 511 34.23 9.92 -43.46
N MET A 512 35.15 10.17 -42.51
CA MET A 512 35.26 11.36 -41.61
C MET A 512 35.88 12.64 -42.23
N LYS A 513 35.76 13.76 -41.48
CA LYS A 513 36.56 15.03 -41.41
C LYS A 513 35.82 16.28 -41.96
N ALA A 514 35.92 17.49 -41.37
CA ALA A 514 36.69 17.95 -40.20
C ALA A 514 36.16 19.26 -39.53
N ARG A 515 36.62 19.50 -38.28
CA ARG A 515 36.71 20.81 -37.53
C ARG A 515 35.38 21.44 -37.03
N ARG A 516 35.20 21.66 -35.70
CA ARG A 516 35.63 22.79 -34.82
C ARG A 516 34.88 24.11 -35.14
N LYS A 517 34.32 24.90 -34.20
CA LYS A 517 34.30 24.94 -32.71
C LYS A 517 33.06 25.76 -32.24
N SER A 518 32.39 25.35 -31.17
CA SER A 518 31.85 26.23 -30.08
C SER A 518 31.17 25.35 -29.00
N SER A 519 30.84 25.91 -27.83
CA SER A 519 30.56 25.14 -26.62
C SER A 519 29.41 25.69 -25.75
N VAL A 520 28.40 24.87 -25.48
CA VAL A 520 27.45 25.01 -24.37
C VAL A 520 27.25 23.63 -23.72
N MET A 521 26.96 23.59 -22.42
CA MET A 521 27.14 22.41 -21.56
C MET A 521 26.11 21.29 -21.80
N GLN A 522 26.57 20.04 -21.82
CA GLN A 522 25.71 18.86 -21.62
C GLN A 522 25.70 18.42 -20.14
N PRO A 523 24.60 17.82 -19.62
CA PRO A 523 24.56 17.29 -18.26
C PRO A 523 25.57 16.16 -18.01
N SER A 524 26.09 16.08 -16.78
CA SER A 524 27.09 15.08 -16.41
C SER A 524 26.55 13.64 -16.44
N LYS A 525 27.44 12.66 -16.73
CA LYS A 525 27.12 11.22 -16.76
C LYS A 525 26.52 10.69 -15.44
N ALA A 526 26.75 11.37 -14.31
CA ALA A 526 26.22 10.98 -13.00
C ALA A 526 24.68 10.94 -12.96
N SER A 527 23.99 11.82 -13.68
CA SER A 527 22.52 11.89 -13.66
C SER A 527 21.87 10.66 -14.32
N THR A 528 22.46 10.15 -15.40
CA THR A 528 22.00 8.95 -16.10
C THR A 528 22.23 7.69 -15.27
N GLU A 529 23.34 7.64 -14.54
CA GLU A 529 23.69 6.51 -13.67
C GLU A 529 22.82 6.46 -12.40
N LEU A 530 22.31 7.61 -11.93
CA LEU A 530 21.38 7.68 -10.80
C LEU A 530 20.03 7.04 -11.12
N MET A 531 19.49 7.26 -12.33
CA MET A 531 18.20 6.70 -12.76
C MET A 531 18.20 5.16 -12.79
N ARG A 532 19.34 4.53 -13.10
CA ARG A 532 19.50 3.05 -13.07
C ARG A 532 19.37 2.43 -11.68
N ARG A 533 19.42 3.23 -10.60
CA ARG A 533 19.34 2.75 -9.21
C ARG A 533 17.92 2.66 -8.65
N PHE A 534 16.94 3.34 -9.27
CA PHE A 534 15.59 3.48 -8.71
C PHE A 534 14.55 2.48 -9.24
N ALA A 535 14.90 1.64 -10.21
CA ALA A 535 14.02 0.60 -10.76
C ALA A 535 14.70 -0.79 -10.71
N GLN A 536 14.76 -1.41 -9.54
CA GLN A 536 15.16 -2.81 -9.40
C GLN A 536 14.16 -3.61 -8.53
N PRO A 537 13.67 -4.77 -8.99
CA PRO A 537 12.89 -5.68 -8.16
C PRO A 537 13.80 -6.30 -7.09
N GLY A 538 13.56 -5.95 -5.82
CA GLY A 538 14.36 -6.42 -4.70
C GLY A 538 14.39 -7.95 -4.57
N GLN A 539 15.57 -8.51 -4.29
CA GLN A 539 15.77 -9.93 -4.00
C GLN A 539 16.48 -10.11 -2.65
N LYS A 540 15.99 -11.02 -1.80
CA LYS A 540 16.74 -11.46 -0.62
C LYS A 540 17.99 -12.23 -1.11
N MET A 541 19.19 -11.74 -0.78
CA MET A 541 20.46 -12.32 -1.20
C MET A 541 21.54 -12.19 -0.12
N GLY A 542 22.26 -13.28 0.17
CA GLY A 542 23.57 -13.25 0.83
C GLY A 542 24.67 -12.78 -0.13
N LYS A 543 24.48 -11.63 -0.79
CA LYS A 543 25.38 -11.14 -1.86
C LYS A 543 25.71 -9.66 -1.76
N THR A 544 25.57 -9.06 -0.57
CA THR A 544 25.72 -7.61 -0.34
C THR A 544 27.04 -7.03 -0.88
N VAL A 545 28.14 -7.79 -0.76
CA VAL A 545 29.48 -7.34 -1.18
C VAL A 545 29.58 -7.06 -2.68
N ASN A 546 29.10 -7.94 -3.57
CA ASN A 546 29.18 -7.76 -5.03
C ASN A 546 28.20 -6.70 -5.58
N VAL A 547 27.41 -6.03 -4.74
CA VAL A 547 26.55 -4.90 -5.15
C VAL A 547 27.32 -3.57 -5.08
N SER A 548 28.53 -3.56 -4.50
CA SER A 548 29.35 -2.36 -4.30
C SER A 548 30.48 -2.14 -5.31
N PRO A 549 31.02 -3.17 -6.00
CA PRO A 549 31.79 -3.02 -7.26
C PRO A 549 30.94 -3.32 -8.51
N PRO A 550 31.36 -2.89 -9.71
CA PRO A 550 30.53 -2.92 -10.92
C PRO A 550 30.61 -4.25 -11.71
N GLU A 551 30.03 -5.35 -11.21
CA GLU A 551 29.76 -6.56 -12.01
C GLU A 551 28.28 -6.69 -12.42
N PRO A 552 27.94 -6.90 -13.71
CA PRO A 552 26.57 -7.10 -14.14
C PRO A 552 26.05 -8.51 -13.83
N LEU A 553 24.93 -8.59 -13.11
CA LEU A 553 24.24 -9.85 -12.79
C LEU A 553 23.65 -10.53 -14.04
N LYS A 554 24.39 -11.47 -14.62
CA LYS A 554 23.89 -12.33 -15.71
C LYS A 554 22.75 -13.25 -15.22
N LYS A 555 21.65 -13.32 -15.98
CA LYS A 555 20.52 -14.25 -15.81
C LYS A 555 20.26 -14.97 -17.14
N THR A 556 19.82 -16.22 -17.09
CA THR A 556 19.46 -17.02 -18.27
C THR A 556 18.11 -16.56 -18.86
N PRO A 557 17.96 -16.45 -20.20
CA PRO A 557 16.68 -16.10 -20.83
C PRO A 557 15.59 -17.19 -20.72
N ALA A 558 14.37 -16.86 -21.16
CA ALA A 558 13.20 -17.72 -21.24
C ALA A 558 12.46 -17.53 -22.59
N GLY A 559 11.70 -18.54 -23.03
CA GLY A 559 10.88 -18.51 -24.25
C GLY A 559 9.72 -19.51 -24.14
N VAL A 560 8.61 -19.22 -24.81
CA VAL A 560 7.28 -19.85 -24.60
C VAL A 560 6.54 -19.97 -25.95
N THR A 561 5.48 -20.79 -26.02
CA THR A 561 4.44 -20.69 -27.08
C THR A 561 3.06 -21.25 -26.69
N LYS A 562 1.99 -20.44 -26.86
CA LYS A 562 0.57 -20.79 -27.20
C LYS A 562 -0.15 -22.02 -26.58
N ARG A 563 -1.24 -21.75 -25.81
CA ARG A 563 -2.67 -21.86 -26.26
C ARG A 563 -3.68 -21.29 -25.22
N THR A 564 -4.99 -21.24 -25.53
CA THR A 564 -5.95 -20.25 -24.96
C THR A 564 -7.32 -20.78 -24.50
N LYS A 565 -7.99 -20.11 -23.51
CA LYS A 565 -9.46 -19.81 -23.42
C LYS A 565 -9.92 -18.91 -22.22
N LYS A 566 -11.23 -18.57 -22.18
CA LYS A 566 -11.99 -17.56 -21.35
C LYS A 566 -12.80 -18.25 -20.20
N SER A 567 -13.48 -17.66 -19.18
CA SER A 567 -13.68 -16.36 -18.44
C SER A 567 -14.69 -16.65 -17.26
N ALA A 568 -15.19 -15.82 -16.31
CA ALA A 568 -15.26 -14.38 -15.93
C ALA A 568 -15.53 -14.24 -14.38
N THR A 569 -15.80 -13.06 -13.77
CA THR A 569 -15.48 -12.73 -12.33
C THR A 569 -16.57 -12.42 -11.23
N THR A 570 -16.13 -12.30 -9.95
CA THR A 570 -16.75 -11.94 -8.60
C THR A 570 -16.97 -13.09 -7.58
N LYS A 571 -16.91 -12.96 -6.23
CA LYS A 571 -16.78 -11.86 -5.23
C LYS A 571 -15.41 -11.89 -4.48
N PRO A 572 -14.97 -10.82 -3.76
CA PRO A 572 -13.74 -10.84 -2.95
C PRO A 572 -13.94 -10.59 -1.43
N SER A 573 -13.47 -11.50 -0.57
CA SER A 573 -13.22 -11.24 0.88
C SER A 573 -12.48 -12.41 1.57
N LYS A 574 -11.34 -12.87 1.05
CA LYS A 574 -10.57 -14.01 1.61
C LYS A 574 -9.06 -13.75 1.50
N GLU A 575 -8.30 -14.04 2.55
CA GLU A 575 -6.96 -13.48 2.73
C GLU A 575 -5.90 -13.89 1.69
N SER A 576 -5.00 -12.93 1.48
CA SER A 576 -3.69 -13.08 0.84
C SER A 576 -2.87 -14.26 1.38
N VAL A 577 -2.94 -14.52 2.71
CA VAL A 577 -2.26 -15.65 3.35
C VAL A 577 -2.80 -16.97 2.82
N ASN A 578 -4.12 -17.17 2.87
CA ASN A 578 -4.78 -18.40 2.45
C ASN A 578 -4.53 -18.72 0.97
N LEU A 579 -4.45 -17.67 0.13
CA LEU A 579 -4.05 -17.85 -1.27
C LEU A 579 -2.66 -18.47 -1.38
N MET A 580 -1.67 -17.95 -0.64
CA MET A 580 -0.31 -18.50 -0.69
C MET A 580 -0.20 -19.87 -0.01
N MET A 581 -0.96 -20.12 1.05
CA MET A 581 -1.10 -21.46 1.65
C MET A 581 -1.64 -22.50 0.65
N GLN A 582 -2.59 -22.10 -0.20
CA GLN A 582 -3.07 -22.93 -1.30
C GLN A 582 -2.01 -23.08 -2.41
N PHE A 583 -1.21 -22.06 -2.72
CA PHE A 583 -0.08 -22.19 -3.67
C PHE A 583 1.01 -23.13 -3.17
N LEU A 584 1.35 -23.05 -1.89
CA LEU A 584 2.31 -23.94 -1.23
C LEU A 584 1.92 -25.43 -1.38
N LYS A 585 0.62 -25.73 -1.46
CA LYS A 585 0.09 -27.07 -1.75
C LYS A 585 0.10 -27.48 -3.24
N HIS A 586 0.01 -26.53 -4.17
CA HIS A 586 -0.10 -26.81 -5.61
C HIS A 586 1.22 -26.68 -6.37
N GLY A 587 2.19 -25.94 -5.84
CA GLY A 587 3.58 -26.07 -6.24
C GLY A 587 4.09 -27.45 -5.83
N LYS A 588 4.63 -28.22 -6.78
CA LYS A 588 5.25 -29.52 -6.48
C LYS A 588 6.36 -29.32 -5.45
N GLY A 589 6.25 -30.01 -4.31
CA GLY A 589 6.84 -29.61 -3.02
C GLY A 589 8.25 -29.01 -3.10
N ALA A 590 8.36 -27.75 -2.66
CA ALA A 590 9.58 -26.94 -2.59
C ALA A 590 10.48 -26.84 -3.85
N GLN A 591 10.05 -27.32 -5.02
CA GLN A 591 10.87 -27.31 -6.25
C GLN A 591 11.06 -25.88 -6.79
N GLN A 592 12.31 -25.53 -7.12
CA GLN A 592 12.71 -24.15 -7.43
C GLN A 592 11.84 -23.47 -8.50
N ALA A 593 11.19 -22.35 -8.14
CA ALA A 593 10.59 -21.44 -9.10
C ALA A 593 11.59 -20.34 -9.54
N THR A 594 11.81 -20.19 -10.85
CA THR A 594 12.69 -19.13 -11.39
C THR A 594 12.13 -17.72 -11.13
N GLY A 595 10.83 -17.62 -10.84
CA GLY A 595 10.14 -16.44 -10.37
C GLY A 595 8.62 -16.68 -10.38
N VAL A 596 7.88 -15.82 -9.68
CA VAL A 596 6.42 -15.78 -9.69
C VAL A 596 5.99 -14.37 -10.08
N ALA A 597 5.15 -14.22 -11.10
CA ALA A 597 4.49 -12.95 -11.40
C ALA A 597 2.97 -13.14 -11.47
N TYR A 598 2.24 -12.05 -11.27
CA TYR A 598 0.78 -12.04 -11.10
C TYR A 598 0.15 -11.35 -12.31
N ASP A 599 -0.78 -12.02 -13.00
CA ASP A 599 -1.37 -11.52 -14.25
C ASP A 599 -2.27 -10.28 -14.01
N GLY A 600 -1.70 -9.10 -14.24
CA GLY A 600 -2.35 -7.79 -14.07
C GLY A 600 -3.52 -7.51 -15.01
N SER A 601 -3.77 -8.36 -16.01
CA SER A 601 -4.99 -8.27 -16.82
C SER A 601 -6.24 -8.80 -16.10
N ARG A 602 -6.09 -9.44 -14.92
CA ARG A 602 -7.17 -10.12 -14.20
C ARG A 602 -7.75 -9.25 -13.09
N PRO A 603 -9.09 -9.16 -12.95
CA PRO A 603 -9.72 -8.39 -11.87
C PRO A 603 -9.33 -8.80 -10.45
N GLY A 604 -8.80 -10.01 -10.25
CA GLY A 604 -8.38 -10.51 -8.94
C GLY A 604 -7.14 -9.80 -8.35
N THR A 605 -6.16 -9.41 -9.16
CA THR A 605 -4.91 -8.77 -8.64
C THR A 605 -5.17 -7.37 -8.07
N GLU A 606 -6.20 -6.68 -8.57
CA GLU A 606 -6.65 -5.37 -8.06
C GLU A 606 -7.40 -5.45 -6.72
N THR A 607 -7.67 -6.67 -6.21
CA THR A 607 -8.41 -6.85 -4.95
C THR A 607 -7.53 -6.80 -3.69
N PHE A 608 -6.22 -7.01 -3.81
CA PHE A 608 -5.30 -6.93 -2.67
C PHE A 608 -4.86 -5.52 -2.36
N SER A 609 -4.66 -5.24 -1.08
CA SER A 609 -3.80 -4.15 -0.61
C SER A 609 -2.34 -4.38 -1.03
N CYS A 610 -1.52 -3.32 -1.01
CA CYS A 610 -0.08 -3.43 -1.23
C CYS A 610 0.59 -4.33 -0.16
N THR A 611 0.08 -4.29 1.07
CA THR A 611 0.51 -5.13 2.20
C THR A 611 0.16 -6.60 2.01
N GLY A 612 -1.07 -6.91 1.57
CA GLY A 612 -1.47 -8.27 1.22
C GLY A 612 -0.69 -8.86 0.05
N ALA A 613 -0.41 -8.05 -0.98
CA ALA A 613 0.50 -8.41 -2.06
C ALA A 613 1.93 -8.69 -1.56
N ALA A 614 2.43 -7.90 -0.60
CA ALA A 614 3.73 -8.11 0.03
C ALA A 614 3.77 -9.38 0.91
N THR A 615 2.70 -9.72 1.63
CA THR A 615 2.55 -10.99 2.38
C THR A 615 2.74 -12.19 1.45
N ILE A 616 1.98 -12.23 0.36
CA ILE A 616 2.07 -13.28 -0.66
C ILE A 616 3.49 -13.34 -1.23
N ALA A 617 4.06 -12.18 -1.59
CA ALA A 617 5.38 -12.11 -2.20
C ALA A 617 6.52 -12.53 -1.25
N ASN A 618 6.39 -12.30 0.05
CA ASN A 618 7.33 -12.75 1.08
C ASN A 618 7.33 -14.28 1.20
N MET A 619 6.14 -14.88 1.28
CA MET A 619 5.96 -16.34 1.39
C MET A 619 6.32 -17.10 0.10
N GLY A 620 6.41 -16.42 -1.05
CA GLY A 620 6.99 -16.98 -2.28
C GLY A 620 8.38 -17.59 -2.11
N ALA A 621 9.16 -17.12 -1.12
CA ALA A 621 10.46 -17.70 -0.78
C ALA A 621 10.40 -19.19 -0.37
N GLU A 622 9.25 -19.68 0.12
CA GLU A 622 9.11 -21.03 0.67
C GLU A 622 8.74 -22.09 -0.38
N ILE A 623 8.24 -21.68 -1.57
CA ILE A 623 8.24 -22.52 -2.79
C ILE A 623 9.56 -22.40 -3.57
N GLY A 624 10.64 -22.00 -2.89
CA GLY A 624 11.95 -21.80 -3.51
C GLY A 624 12.01 -20.69 -4.58
N ALA A 625 11.03 -19.78 -4.63
CA ALA A 625 10.99 -18.77 -5.69
C ALA A 625 12.15 -17.78 -5.59
N THR A 626 12.73 -17.43 -6.75
CA THR A 626 13.77 -16.40 -6.83
C THR A 626 13.29 -15.02 -6.36
N THR A 627 12.04 -14.67 -6.68
CA THR A 627 11.25 -13.55 -6.14
C THR A 627 9.80 -13.68 -6.64
N SER A 628 8.88 -12.93 -6.03
CA SER A 628 7.48 -12.83 -6.41
C SER A 628 7.11 -11.36 -6.68
N LEU A 629 6.41 -11.09 -7.79
CA LEU A 629 6.21 -9.72 -8.31
C LEU A 629 4.77 -9.43 -8.72
N PHE A 630 4.11 -8.51 -8.01
CA PHE A 630 2.84 -7.94 -8.43
C PHE A 630 3.04 -6.75 -9.39
N PRO A 631 2.15 -6.55 -10.37
CA PRO A 631 2.18 -5.40 -11.28
C PRO A 631 1.77 -4.11 -10.56
N PHE A 632 2.30 -2.97 -10.99
CA PHE A 632 1.99 -1.68 -10.35
C PHE A 632 0.52 -1.28 -10.51
N ASN A 633 -0.16 -1.03 -9.39
CA ASN A 633 -1.57 -0.66 -9.37
C ASN A 633 -1.92 0.43 -8.35
N GLU A 634 -3.18 0.84 -8.35
CA GLU A 634 -3.66 1.94 -7.52
C GLU A 634 -3.54 1.63 -6.01
N ARG A 635 -3.47 0.35 -5.62
CA ARG A 635 -3.27 -0.05 -4.21
C ARG A 635 -1.82 0.13 -3.76
N MET A 636 -0.87 0.01 -4.68
CA MET A 636 0.52 0.42 -4.44
C MET A 636 0.64 1.95 -4.37
N PHE A 637 -0.11 2.69 -5.20
CA PHE A 637 -0.20 4.15 -5.06
C PHE A 637 -0.78 4.57 -3.70
N ASP A 638 -1.94 4.01 -3.30
CA ASP A 638 -2.59 4.28 -2.01
C ASP A 638 -1.59 4.13 -0.85
N TYR A 639 -0.79 3.06 -0.86
CA TYR A 639 0.24 2.79 0.13
C TYR A 639 1.45 3.75 0.05
N LEU A 640 1.94 4.08 -1.15
CA LEU A 640 3.01 5.07 -1.33
C LEU A 640 2.59 6.45 -0.81
N ALA A 641 1.38 6.91 -1.15
CA ALA A 641 0.84 8.18 -0.65
C ALA A 641 0.67 8.16 0.88
N ALA A 642 0.09 7.10 1.46
CA ALA A 642 -0.06 6.95 2.91
C ALA A 642 1.29 6.94 3.65
N THR A 643 2.35 6.44 3.01
CA THR A 643 3.73 6.43 3.52
C THR A 643 4.57 7.62 3.03
N LYS A 644 3.91 8.75 2.69
CA LYS A 644 4.52 10.05 2.35
C LYS A 644 5.45 10.05 1.12
N ARG A 645 5.19 9.18 0.14
CA ARG A 645 5.95 8.98 -1.10
C ARG A 645 5.08 9.15 -2.35
N THR A 646 4.20 10.16 -2.33
CA THR A 646 3.23 10.46 -3.39
C THR A 646 3.92 10.77 -4.72
N ASP A 647 5.07 11.44 -4.67
CA ASP A 647 5.96 11.75 -5.79
C ASP A 647 6.42 10.48 -6.54
N ILE A 648 6.88 9.46 -5.80
CA ILE A 648 7.25 8.16 -6.36
C ILE A 648 6.01 7.48 -6.97
N GLY A 649 4.86 7.60 -6.32
CA GLY A 649 3.58 7.07 -6.83
C GLY A 649 3.11 7.75 -8.13
N GLU A 650 3.25 9.07 -8.25
CA GLU A 650 2.88 9.84 -9.44
C GLU A 650 3.83 9.56 -10.60
N PHE A 651 5.14 9.47 -10.32
CA PHE A 651 6.13 9.04 -11.30
C PHE A 651 5.86 7.60 -11.78
N ALA A 652 5.61 6.67 -10.86
CA ALA A 652 5.26 5.28 -11.19
C ALA A 652 3.95 5.17 -11.99
N ARG A 653 2.93 5.99 -11.70
CA ARG A 653 1.73 6.10 -12.56
C ARG A 653 2.07 6.58 -13.96
N SER A 654 2.92 7.60 -14.12
CA SER A 654 3.34 8.10 -15.44
C SER A 654 4.07 7.03 -16.27
N TYR A 655 4.80 6.13 -15.60
CA TYR A 655 5.54 5.02 -16.22
C TYR A 655 4.82 3.66 -16.10
N ALA A 656 3.52 3.64 -15.77
CA ALA A 656 2.80 2.40 -15.44
C ALA A 656 2.75 1.37 -16.58
N HIS A 657 2.99 1.78 -17.83
CA HIS A 657 3.14 0.88 -18.97
C HIS A 657 4.37 -0.05 -18.80
N GLY A 658 5.50 0.47 -18.32
CA GLY A 658 6.72 -0.31 -18.06
C GLY A 658 6.77 -0.97 -16.68
N LEU A 659 5.68 -0.90 -15.91
CA LEU A 659 5.56 -1.49 -14.56
C LEU A 659 4.42 -2.53 -14.48
N ARG A 660 3.98 -3.03 -15.64
CA ARG A 660 2.92 -4.03 -15.83
C ARG A 660 3.38 -5.04 -16.89
N PRO A 661 2.84 -6.27 -16.92
CA PRO A 661 3.04 -7.16 -18.06
C PRO A 661 2.39 -6.59 -19.32
N ASP A 662 3.01 -6.83 -20.47
CA ASP A 662 2.42 -6.51 -21.78
C ASP A 662 1.13 -7.31 -22.03
N GLU A 663 0.24 -6.77 -22.87
CA GLU A 663 -0.97 -7.48 -23.26
C GLU A 663 -0.62 -8.72 -24.11
N GLY A 664 -1.03 -9.89 -23.64
CA GLY A 664 -0.67 -11.17 -24.27
C GLY A 664 0.71 -11.71 -23.90
N ALA A 665 1.39 -11.14 -22.89
CA ALA A 665 2.65 -11.68 -22.37
C ALA A 665 2.56 -13.19 -22.09
N GLU A 666 3.44 -13.97 -22.69
CA GLU A 666 3.49 -15.42 -22.52
C GLU A 666 4.31 -15.83 -21.28
N TYR A 667 3.95 -16.96 -20.68
CA TYR A 667 4.54 -17.44 -19.42
C TYR A 667 4.74 -18.95 -19.44
N ASP A 668 5.86 -19.43 -18.89
CA ASP A 668 6.29 -20.85 -18.97
C ASP A 668 5.28 -21.86 -18.38
N GLN A 669 4.58 -21.48 -17.31
CA GLN A 669 3.53 -22.29 -16.69
C GLN A 669 2.46 -21.39 -16.08
N LEU A 670 1.20 -21.81 -16.19
CA LEU A 670 0.03 -21.08 -15.68
C LEU A 670 -0.72 -21.93 -14.63
N ILE A 671 -0.94 -21.35 -13.46
CA ILE A 671 -1.76 -21.89 -12.37
C ILE A 671 -2.88 -20.90 -12.11
N GLU A 672 -4.12 -21.37 -11.97
CA GLU A 672 -5.29 -20.52 -11.76
C GLU A 672 -5.91 -20.81 -10.40
N ILE A 673 -6.19 -19.76 -9.61
CA ILE A 673 -6.89 -19.89 -8.32
C ILE A 673 -8.07 -18.92 -8.27
N ASN A 674 -9.20 -19.44 -7.79
CA ASN A 674 -10.45 -18.71 -7.65
C ASN A 674 -10.62 -18.19 -6.21
N LEU A 675 -10.48 -16.88 -6.01
CA LEU A 675 -10.64 -16.22 -4.70
C LEU A 675 -12.06 -16.35 -4.12
N SER A 676 -13.08 -16.63 -4.94
CA SER A 676 -14.43 -16.91 -4.43
C SER A 676 -14.49 -18.25 -3.68
N GLU A 677 -13.74 -19.25 -4.16
CA GLU A 677 -13.85 -20.67 -3.77
C GLU A 677 -12.79 -21.12 -2.76
N LEU A 678 -11.63 -20.43 -2.72
CA LEU A 678 -10.64 -20.53 -1.62
C LEU A 678 -11.34 -20.49 -0.25
N GLU A 679 -10.80 -21.14 0.77
CA GLU A 679 -11.23 -21.00 2.17
C GLU A 679 -10.00 -20.69 3.05
N PRO A 680 -10.12 -20.49 4.37
CA PRO A 680 -8.95 -20.35 5.24
C PRO A 680 -8.11 -21.63 5.28
N TYR A 681 -6.80 -21.48 5.34
CA TYR A 681 -5.84 -22.58 5.38
C TYR A 681 -4.91 -22.48 6.58
N ILE A 682 -4.52 -23.65 7.08
CA ILE A 682 -3.47 -23.82 8.09
C ILE A 682 -2.46 -24.82 7.51
N ASN A 683 -1.17 -24.44 7.47
CA ASN A 683 -0.11 -25.28 6.93
C ASN A 683 0.85 -25.72 8.05
N GLY A 684 1.31 -26.98 8.02
CA GLY A 684 2.19 -27.57 9.03
C GLY A 684 1.89 -29.04 9.31
N PRO A 685 2.57 -29.68 10.29
CA PRO A 685 3.32 -29.06 11.40
C PRO A 685 4.83 -28.80 11.20
N PHE A 686 5.47 -29.37 10.16
CA PHE A 686 6.95 -29.33 10.01
C PHE A 686 7.45 -28.73 8.68
N THR A 687 6.56 -28.31 7.80
CA THR A 687 6.89 -27.77 6.48
C THR A 687 5.76 -26.84 6.00
N PRO A 688 6.05 -25.75 5.26
CA PRO A 688 5.03 -24.76 4.88
C PRO A 688 4.15 -25.21 3.69
N ASP A 689 4.49 -26.30 3.01
CA ASP A 689 3.75 -26.89 1.88
C ASP A 689 2.67 -27.92 2.27
N LEU A 690 2.65 -28.42 3.50
CA LEU A 690 1.59 -29.30 4.00
C LEU A 690 0.32 -28.49 4.34
N GLY A 691 -0.41 -28.07 3.31
CA GLY A 691 -1.54 -27.16 3.45
C GLY A 691 -2.90 -27.82 3.60
N THR A 692 -3.60 -27.49 4.70
CA THR A 692 -4.89 -28.06 5.05
C THR A 692 -5.95 -26.96 5.17
N PRO A 693 -7.10 -27.05 4.46
CA PRO A 693 -8.20 -26.11 4.65
C PRO A 693 -8.83 -26.26 6.03
N ILE A 694 -9.33 -25.16 6.62
CA ILE A 694 -9.92 -25.15 7.96
C ILE A 694 -11.08 -26.15 8.09
N SER A 695 -11.88 -26.34 7.03
CA SER A 695 -12.95 -27.35 6.95
C SER A 695 -12.49 -28.80 7.20
N LYS A 696 -11.20 -29.11 7.04
CA LYS A 696 -10.62 -30.45 7.22
C LYS A 696 -9.54 -30.52 8.30
N PHE A 697 -9.12 -29.38 8.86
CA PHE A 697 -7.99 -29.32 9.79
C PHE A 697 -8.26 -30.14 11.07
N SER A 698 -9.48 -30.03 11.62
CA SER A 698 -9.91 -30.78 12.80
C SER A 698 -9.92 -32.32 12.60
N GLN A 699 -10.06 -32.79 11.35
CA GLN A 699 -9.91 -34.20 10.98
C GLN A 699 -8.43 -34.58 10.87
N ALA A 700 -7.63 -33.79 10.14
CA ALA A 700 -6.20 -34.04 9.95
C ALA A 700 -5.42 -34.13 11.28
N VAL A 701 -5.75 -33.29 12.26
CA VAL A 701 -5.18 -33.35 13.63
C VAL A 701 -5.36 -34.73 14.27
N LYS A 702 -6.54 -35.35 14.12
CA LYS A 702 -6.85 -36.67 14.67
C LYS A 702 -6.14 -37.78 13.90
N GLU A 703 -6.20 -37.74 12.57
CA GLU A 703 -5.62 -38.76 11.68
C GLU A 703 -4.09 -38.84 11.80
N ASN A 704 -3.43 -37.71 12.07
CA ASN A 704 -1.97 -37.64 12.18
C ASN A 704 -1.46 -37.60 13.64
N GLY A 705 -2.35 -37.70 14.63
CA GLY A 705 -1.99 -37.71 16.06
C GLY A 705 -1.29 -36.43 16.56
N TRP A 706 -1.56 -35.28 15.95
CA TRP A 706 -0.94 -34.01 16.37
C TRP A 706 -1.51 -33.53 17.71
N PRO A 707 -0.71 -32.88 18.59
CA PRO A 707 -1.22 -32.37 19.86
C PRO A 707 -2.37 -31.39 19.63
N ASP A 708 -3.54 -31.67 20.21
CA ASP A 708 -4.79 -30.95 19.97
C ASP A 708 -4.89 -29.64 20.77
N GLU A 709 -4.27 -29.62 21.96
CA GLU A 709 -4.14 -28.42 22.80
C GLU A 709 -3.18 -27.40 22.15
N LEU A 710 -3.70 -26.21 21.85
CA LEU A 710 -2.88 -25.11 21.37
C LEU A 710 -2.22 -24.42 22.57
N LYS A 711 -0.89 -24.50 22.68
CA LYS A 711 -0.14 -23.84 23.77
C LYS A 711 0.04 -22.34 23.53
N VAL A 712 0.43 -21.95 22.31
CA VAL A 712 0.80 -20.56 22.00
C VAL A 712 0.31 -20.12 20.61
N GLY A 713 -0.34 -18.95 20.55
CA GLY A 713 -0.65 -18.20 19.34
C GLY A 713 0.30 -17.02 19.15
N LEU A 714 0.86 -16.85 17.94
CA LEU A 714 1.88 -15.83 17.65
C LEU A 714 1.55 -15.02 16.38
N ILE A 715 1.07 -13.79 16.50
CA ILE A 715 0.83 -12.92 15.34
C ILE A 715 1.96 -11.93 15.08
N GLY A 716 2.07 -11.47 13.83
CA GLY A 716 3.01 -10.44 13.41
C GLY A 716 4.17 -10.97 12.57
N SER A 717 5.40 -10.52 12.91
CA SER A 717 6.63 -10.67 12.11
C SER A 717 6.55 -9.97 10.74
N CYS A 718 7.63 -10.02 9.96
CA CYS A 718 7.70 -9.41 8.62
C CYS A 718 6.69 -9.96 7.57
N THR A 719 5.89 -10.98 7.90
CA THR A 719 4.92 -11.61 6.99
C THR A 719 3.51 -11.03 7.13
N ASN A 720 3.02 -10.89 8.37
CA ASN A 720 1.65 -10.46 8.68
C ASN A 720 1.60 -9.51 9.89
N SER A 721 2.25 -8.36 9.77
CA SER A 721 2.24 -7.29 10.78
C SER A 721 1.93 -5.91 10.19
N SER A 722 1.24 -5.85 9.05
CA SER A 722 0.73 -4.59 8.54
C SER A 722 -0.40 -4.03 9.42
N TYR A 723 -0.76 -2.76 9.21
CA TYR A 723 -1.92 -2.15 9.86
C TYR A 723 -3.23 -2.91 9.55
N GLU A 724 -3.33 -3.52 8.37
CA GLU A 724 -4.46 -4.36 7.94
C GLU A 724 -4.51 -5.67 8.74
N ASP A 725 -3.37 -6.38 8.83
CA ASP A 725 -3.23 -7.62 9.62
C ASP A 725 -3.64 -7.40 11.08
N MET A 726 -3.10 -6.33 11.67
CA MET A 726 -3.33 -5.96 13.07
C MET A 726 -4.78 -5.51 13.30
N SER A 727 -5.38 -4.77 12.37
CA SER A 727 -6.80 -4.38 12.48
C SER A 727 -7.74 -5.58 12.38
N ARG A 728 -7.48 -6.53 11.45
CA ARG A 728 -8.25 -7.77 11.32
C ARG A 728 -8.16 -8.63 12.57
N ALA A 729 -6.95 -8.91 13.05
CA ALA A 729 -6.74 -9.70 14.26
C ALA A 729 -7.35 -9.03 15.51
N ALA A 730 -7.24 -7.70 15.63
CA ALA A 730 -7.88 -6.96 16.72
C ALA A 730 -9.41 -7.01 16.66
N SER A 731 -10.02 -7.09 15.47
CA SER A 731 -11.48 -7.24 15.36
C SER A 731 -12.00 -8.56 15.96
N ILE A 732 -11.27 -9.66 15.77
CA ILE A 732 -11.61 -10.97 16.36
C ILE A 732 -11.38 -10.97 17.88
N ALA A 733 -10.24 -10.41 18.33
CA ALA A 733 -9.97 -10.25 19.76
C ALA A 733 -11.02 -9.37 20.47
N ARG A 734 -11.46 -8.28 19.82
CA ARG A 734 -12.53 -7.40 20.34
C ARG A 734 -13.88 -8.10 20.39
N ASP A 735 -14.23 -8.92 19.40
CA ASP A 735 -15.49 -9.68 19.40
C ASP A 735 -15.51 -10.71 20.54
N ALA A 736 -14.40 -11.40 20.80
CA ALA A 736 -14.26 -12.27 21.97
C ALA A 736 -14.40 -11.49 23.30
N LEU A 737 -13.73 -10.35 23.43
CA LEU A 737 -13.82 -9.47 24.60
C LEU A 737 -15.24 -8.96 24.84
N ASN A 738 -16.01 -8.65 23.79
CA ASN A 738 -17.41 -8.23 23.90
C ASN A 738 -18.31 -9.34 24.51
N HIS A 739 -17.93 -10.61 24.33
CA HIS A 739 -18.58 -11.79 24.93
C HIS A 739 -17.92 -12.21 26.27
N GLY A 740 -17.00 -11.39 26.81
CA GLY A 740 -16.31 -11.61 28.09
C GLY A 740 -15.15 -12.62 28.04
N ILE A 741 -14.65 -12.97 26.85
CA ILE A 741 -13.65 -14.02 26.65
C ILE A 741 -12.26 -13.40 26.36
N LYS A 742 -11.22 -14.08 26.86
CA LYS A 742 -9.80 -13.77 26.61
C LYS A 742 -9.09 -14.95 25.92
N ALA A 743 -7.82 -14.75 25.57
CA ALA A 743 -6.96 -15.82 25.07
C ALA A 743 -6.92 -17.00 26.05
N LYS A 744 -7.15 -18.22 25.56
CA LYS A 744 -7.03 -19.47 26.33
C LYS A 744 -5.68 -20.14 26.13
N ALA A 745 -5.12 -20.06 24.92
CA ALA A 745 -3.70 -20.28 24.67
C ALA A 745 -2.90 -19.02 25.03
N ALA A 746 -1.60 -19.15 25.33
CA ALA A 746 -0.75 -17.97 25.52
C ALA A 746 -0.65 -17.19 24.19
N PHE A 747 -0.73 -15.86 24.24
CA PHE A 747 -0.83 -15.04 23.03
C PHE A 747 0.30 -14.01 22.93
N THR A 748 0.89 -13.87 21.74
CA THR A 748 1.97 -12.91 21.48
C THR A 748 1.77 -12.10 20.20
N VAL A 749 2.17 -10.83 20.22
CA VAL A 749 2.00 -9.87 19.13
C VAL A 749 3.33 -9.23 18.78
N THR A 750 3.77 -9.33 17.52
CA THR A 750 5.08 -8.82 17.06
C THR A 750 4.91 -7.77 15.94
N PRO A 751 4.89 -6.46 16.25
CA PRO A 751 4.81 -5.40 15.24
C PRO A 751 6.02 -5.42 14.29
N GLY A 752 5.79 -5.15 13.00
CA GLY A 752 6.85 -5.22 11.98
C GLY A 752 7.83 -4.06 11.96
N SER A 753 7.50 -2.95 12.61
CA SER A 753 8.33 -1.75 12.76
C SER A 753 7.77 -0.85 13.86
N GLU A 754 8.58 0.12 14.32
CA GLU A 754 8.13 1.14 15.28
C GLU A 754 6.98 2.00 14.72
N GLN A 755 7.02 2.33 13.43
CA GLN A 755 5.91 2.99 12.73
C GLN A 755 4.60 2.19 12.82
N ILE A 756 4.65 0.86 12.70
CA ILE A 756 3.46 0.04 12.92
C ILE A 756 3.06 0.11 14.39
N ARG A 757 3.98 -0.17 15.34
CA ARG A 757 3.71 -0.20 16.79
C ARG A 757 3.01 1.09 17.26
N ALA A 758 3.60 2.25 17.00
CA ALA A 758 3.04 3.55 17.36
C ALA A 758 1.69 3.82 16.68
N THR A 759 1.50 3.40 15.42
CA THR A 759 0.20 3.57 14.73
C THR A 759 -0.89 2.70 15.36
N ILE A 760 -0.61 1.43 15.68
CA ILE A 760 -1.61 0.50 16.24
C ILE A 760 -1.86 0.69 17.75
N GLU A 761 -0.92 1.32 18.44
CA GLU A 761 -1.09 1.89 19.79
C GLU A 761 -2.08 3.06 19.74
N ARG A 762 -1.76 4.08 18.92
CA ARG A 762 -2.55 5.32 18.76
C ARG A 762 -3.97 5.11 18.23
N ASP A 763 -4.21 4.04 17.47
CA ASP A 763 -5.51 3.70 16.88
C ASP A 763 -6.23 2.54 17.61
N GLY A 764 -5.67 2.02 18.72
CA GLY A 764 -6.37 1.17 19.71
C GLY A 764 -6.33 -0.34 19.47
N GLN A 765 -5.71 -0.84 18.41
CA GLN A 765 -5.53 -2.28 18.21
C GLN A 765 -4.58 -2.88 19.26
N LEU A 766 -3.53 -2.17 19.69
CA LEU A 766 -2.56 -2.69 20.66
C LEU A 766 -3.21 -2.96 22.02
N GLN A 767 -3.92 -1.96 22.57
CA GLN A 767 -4.74 -2.09 23.78
C GLN A 767 -5.75 -3.24 23.66
N THR A 768 -6.33 -3.45 22.48
CA THR A 768 -7.26 -4.58 22.24
C THR A 768 -6.58 -5.94 22.38
N PHE A 769 -5.32 -6.09 21.97
CA PHE A 769 -4.56 -7.31 22.19
C PHE A 769 -4.15 -7.49 23.66
N GLU A 770 -3.74 -6.42 24.34
CA GLU A 770 -3.36 -6.46 25.76
C GLU A 770 -4.57 -6.83 26.65
N GLU A 771 -5.73 -6.21 26.42
CA GLU A 771 -6.99 -6.55 27.08
C GLU A 771 -7.38 -8.01 26.86
N PHE A 772 -7.14 -8.55 25.66
CA PHE A 772 -7.37 -9.95 25.28
C PHE A 772 -6.37 -10.94 25.92
N GLY A 773 -5.29 -10.46 26.55
CA GLY A 773 -4.26 -11.29 27.18
C GLY A 773 -3.00 -11.51 26.34
N GLY A 774 -2.77 -10.68 25.34
CA GLY A 774 -1.59 -10.73 24.47
C GLY A 774 -0.37 -10.03 25.04
N MET A 775 0.79 -10.67 24.97
CA MET A 775 2.09 -10.06 25.24
C MET A 775 2.62 -9.39 23.97
N VAL A 776 2.80 -8.07 24.02
CA VAL A 776 3.46 -7.31 22.95
C VAL A 776 4.97 -7.56 23.02
N LEU A 777 5.53 -8.09 21.93
CA LEU A 777 6.97 -8.31 21.76
C LEU A 777 7.62 -7.13 21.06
N ALA A 778 8.93 -6.97 21.22
CA ALA A 778 9.71 -5.95 20.54
C ALA A 778 9.60 -6.05 19.01
N ASN A 779 9.81 -4.91 18.32
CA ASN A 779 9.68 -4.73 16.86
C ASN A 779 10.79 -5.47 16.07
N ALA A 780 10.89 -6.79 16.21
CA ALA A 780 11.98 -7.63 15.74
C ALA A 780 11.48 -8.99 15.23
N CYS A 781 12.37 -9.87 14.76
CA CYS A 781 11.94 -11.18 14.26
C CYS A 781 11.56 -12.20 15.35
N GLY A 782 12.17 -12.11 16.54
CA GLY A 782 11.82 -12.91 17.73
C GLY A 782 11.57 -14.41 17.47
N PRO A 783 10.41 -14.96 17.88
CA PRO A 783 10.05 -16.36 17.68
C PRO A 783 10.01 -16.86 16.21
N CYS A 784 10.02 -15.97 15.20
CA CYS A 784 10.11 -16.36 13.79
C CYS A 784 11.52 -16.89 13.39
N ILE A 785 12.54 -16.65 14.23
CA ILE A 785 13.94 -17.03 13.99
C ILE A 785 14.59 -17.86 15.10
N GLY A 786 13.79 -18.37 16.05
CA GLY A 786 14.29 -19.07 17.24
C GLY A 786 14.85 -18.16 18.33
N GLN A 787 14.57 -16.85 18.28
CA GLN A 787 14.93 -15.88 19.31
C GLN A 787 13.77 -15.71 20.28
N TRP A 788 13.57 -16.74 21.10
CA TRP A 788 12.50 -16.85 22.09
C TRP A 788 12.97 -17.71 23.27
N ASP A 789 12.96 -17.15 24.47
CA ASP A 789 13.12 -17.90 25.73
C ASP A 789 11.75 -18.52 26.08
N ARG A 790 11.49 -19.70 25.50
CA ARG A 790 10.24 -20.44 25.68
C ARG A 790 10.31 -21.28 26.96
N ARG A 791 9.32 -21.11 27.87
CA ARG A 791 9.31 -21.72 29.21
C ARG A 791 8.03 -22.48 29.57
N ASP A 792 7.00 -22.47 28.74
CA ASP A 792 5.72 -23.15 28.97
C ASP A 792 5.77 -24.67 28.77
N VAL A 793 6.77 -25.17 28.02
CA VAL A 793 6.94 -26.60 27.72
C VAL A 793 8.41 -27.00 27.82
N LYS A 794 8.68 -28.17 28.42
CA LYS A 794 10.03 -28.76 28.51
C LYS A 794 10.53 -29.16 27.12
N LYS A 795 11.79 -28.84 26.79
CA LYS A 795 12.41 -29.28 25.53
C LYS A 795 12.40 -30.81 25.41
N GLY A 796 12.00 -31.30 24.25
CA GLY A 796 11.72 -32.71 23.95
C GLY A 796 10.22 -33.07 24.02
N THR A 797 9.39 -32.29 24.71
CA THR A 797 7.95 -32.56 24.82
C THR A 797 7.19 -32.07 23.57
N ALA A 798 6.34 -32.93 23.01
CA ALA A 798 5.44 -32.59 21.92
C ALA A 798 4.36 -31.60 22.37
N ASN A 799 4.11 -30.58 21.55
CA ASN A 799 3.10 -29.55 21.78
C ASN A 799 2.76 -28.86 20.46
N SER A 800 1.64 -28.14 20.40
CA SER A 800 1.24 -27.38 19.21
C SER A 800 1.29 -25.87 19.44
N ILE A 801 1.79 -25.14 18.44
CA ILE A 801 1.75 -23.67 18.33
C ILE A 801 1.22 -23.25 16.96
N ILE A 802 0.58 -22.08 16.87
CA ILE A 802 0.11 -21.51 15.59
C ILE A 802 0.57 -20.05 15.45
N SER A 803 1.02 -19.68 14.25
CA SER A 803 1.63 -18.38 14.01
C SER A 803 1.21 -17.75 12.67
N SER A 804 1.30 -16.42 12.56
CA SER A 804 1.18 -15.71 11.29
C SER A 804 2.54 -15.45 10.65
N TYR A 805 3.43 -16.44 10.74
CA TYR A 805 4.77 -16.42 10.19
C TYR A 805 4.80 -17.18 8.85
N ASN A 806 5.96 -17.22 8.19
CA ASN A 806 6.15 -17.94 6.93
C ASN A 806 6.79 -19.32 7.08
N ARG A 807 7.30 -19.70 8.28
CA ARG A 807 8.13 -20.91 8.47
C ARG A 807 7.86 -21.64 9.76
N ASN A 808 7.83 -22.95 9.64
CA ASN A 808 7.49 -23.94 10.66
C ASN A 808 8.36 -25.21 10.55
N PHE A 809 9.60 -25.10 10.06
CA PHE A 809 10.53 -26.23 10.05
C PHE A 809 10.81 -26.73 11.48
N THR A 810 11.16 -28.01 11.62
CA THR A 810 11.45 -28.68 12.89
C THR A 810 12.33 -27.84 13.82
N GLY A 811 11.84 -27.54 15.03
CA GLY A 811 12.54 -26.74 16.05
C GLY A 811 12.80 -25.26 15.71
N ARG A 812 12.22 -24.72 14.62
CA ARG A 812 12.51 -23.38 14.11
C ARG A 812 12.18 -22.24 15.08
N ASN A 813 11.10 -22.37 15.85
CA ASN A 813 10.54 -21.24 16.61
C ASN A 813 11.08 -21.12 18.04
N ASP A 814 11.42 -22.24 18.66
CA ASP A 814 11.78 -22.39 20.09
C ASP A 814 12.99 -23.32 20.33
N GLY A 815 13.56 -23.91 19.28
CA GLY A 815 14.64 -24.89 19.40
C GLY A 815 14.20 -26.26 19.91
N ASN A 816 12.90 -26.59 19.91
CA ASN A 816 12.35 -27.89 20.31
C ASN A 816 11.90 -28.70 19.09
N PRO A 817 12.58 -29.81 18.72
CA PRO A 817 12.19 -30.62 17.56
C PRO A 817 10.76 -31.20 17.64
N ALA A 818 10.22 -31.41 18.84
CA ALA A 818 8.88 -31.97 19.03
C ALA A 818 7.73 -30.93 18.93
N THR A 819 8.04 -29.63 18.85
CA THR A 819 7.02 -28.58 18.68
C THR A 819 6.42 -28.66 17.27
N HIS A 820 5.13 -28.97 17.21
CA HIS A 820 4.33 -28.95 16.00
C HIS A 820 3.94 -27.50 15.69
N SER A 821 4.45 -26.94 14.60
CA SER A 821 4.29 -25.52 14.29
C SER A 821 3.37 -25.31 13.08
N PHE A 822 2.28 -24.59 13.30
CA PHE A 822 1.31 -24.28 12.27
C PHE A 822 1.42 -22.82 11.83
N VAL A 823 1.20 -22.55 10.55
CA VAL A 823 1.16 -21.19 9.99
C VAL A 823 -0.20 -20.90 9.35
N ALA A 824 -0.76 -19.72 9.62
CA ALA A 824 -2.12 -19.30 9.24
C ALA A 824 -2.24 -17.77 9.11
N SER A 825 -3.42 -17.25 8.75
CA SER A 825 -3.69 -15.80 8.79
C SER A 825 -3.72 -15.28 10.25
N PRO A 826 -3.37 -14.01 10.52
CA PRO A 826 -3.29 -13.49 11.89
C PRO A 826 -4.64 -13.49 12.61
N ASP A 827 -5.74 -13.25 11.90
CA ASP A 827 -7.10 -13.42 12.45
C ASP A 827 -7.47 -14.89 12.71
N MET A 828 -6.99 -15.85 11.92
CA MET A 828 -7.15 -17.29 12.20
C MET A 828 -6.33 -17.73 13.43
N VAL A 829 -5.11 -17.19 13.61
CA VAL A 829 -4.29 -17.41 14.82
C VAL A 829 -5.05 -16.94 16.06
N VAL A 830 -5.64 -15.73 16.04
CA VAL A 830 -6.47 -15.25 17.16
C VAL A 830 -7.69 -16.15 17.36
N ALA A 831 -8.38 -16.56 16.30
CA ALA A 831 -9.56 -17.43 16.40
C ALA A 831 -9.27 -18.75 17.13
N LEU A 832 -8.19 -19.47 16.78
CA LEU A 832 -7.81 -20.70 17.49
C LEU A 832 -7.25 -20.42 18.90
N THR A 833 -6.61 -19.26 19.12
CA THR A 833 -6.11 -18.81 20.44
C THR A 833 -7.24 -18.60 21.46
N ILE A 834 -8.42 -18.17 21.00
CA ILE A 834 -9.65 -18.09 21.83
C ILE A 834 -10.06 -19.48 22.31
N ALA A 835 -10.12 -20.47 21.40
CA ALA A 835 -10.55 -21.82 21.72
C ALA A 835 -9.51 -22.67 22.47
N GLY A 836 -8.22 -22.34 22.34
CA GLY A 836 -7.11 -23.09 22.91
C GLY A 836 -6.97 -24.51 22.35
N SER A 837 -7.47 -24.76 21.14
CA SER A 837 -7.42 -26.08 20.49
C SER A 837 -7.36 -25.97 18.97
N LEU A 838 -6.66 -26.92 18.34
CA LEU A 838 -6.60 -27.09 16.89
C LEU A 838 -7.90 -27.60 16.27
N HIS A 839 -8.85 -28.09 17.06
CA HIS A 839 -10.12 -28.63 16.55
C HIS A 839 -11.17 -27.58 16.18
N PHE A 840 -10.99 -26.33 16.58
CA PHE A 840 -11.97 -25.25 16.41
C PHE A 840 -11.95 -24.64 15.01
N ASN A 841 -13.11 -24.65 14.34
CA ASN A 841 -13.33 -24.00 13.06
C ASN A 841 -14.25 -22.76 13.23
N PRO A 842 -13.73 -21.52 13.20
CA PRO A 842 -14.54 -20.32 13.38
C PRO A 842 -15.58 -20.09 12.26
N LEU A 843 -15.47 -20.79 11.12
CA LEU A 843 -16.48 -20.72 10.05
C LEU A 843 -17.73 -21.56 10.34
N THR A 844 -17.66 -22.56 11.21
CA THR A 844 -18.79 -23.45 11.56
C THR A 844 -19.22 -23.32 13.01
N ASP A 845 -18.27 -23.31 13.94
CA ASP A 845 -18.49 -23.69 15.33
C ASP A 845 -19.00 -22.54 16.21
N THR A 846 -19.51 -22.89 17.40
CA THR A 846 -19.91 -21.94 18.45
C THR A 846 -18.91 -21.91 19.61
N LEU A 847 -18.91 -20.80 20.34
CA LEU A 847 -18.22 -20.61 21.61
C LEU A 847 -19.25 -20.22 22.68
N LYS A 848 -18.94 -20.42 23.95
CA LYS A 848 -19.80 -20.00 25.07
C LYS A 848 -19.27 -18.70 25.67
N ASP A 849 -20.15 -17.70 25.78
CA ASP A 849 -19.86 -16.43 26.42
C ASP A 849 -19.76 -16.56 27.95
N LYS A 850 -19.41 -15.47 28.64
CA LYS A 850 -19.30 -15.44 30.11
C LYS A 850 -20.58 -15.81 30.87
N ASP A 851 -21.74 -15.77 30.21
CA ASP A 851 -23.05 -16.12 30.78
C ASP A 851 -23.48 -17.54 30.35
N GLY A 852 -22.58 -18.30 29.71
CA GLY A 852 -22.78 -19.69 29.27
C GLY A 852 -23.54 -19.84 27.95
N LYS A 853 -23.92 -18.74 27.31
CA LYS A 853 -24.73 -18.73 26.08
C LYS A 853 -23.85 -18.91 24.85
N GLU A 854 -24.36 -19.65 23.86
CA GLU A 854 -23.64 -19.85 22.61
C GLU A 854 -23.72 -18.64 21.67
N PHE A 855 -22.56 -18.29 21.11
CA PHE A 855 -22.38 -17.31 20.05
C PHE A 855 -21.35 -17.83 19.04
N LYS A 856 -21.11 -17.07 17.98
CA LYS A 856 -20.14 -17.38 16.93
C LYS A 856 -19.37 -16.13 16.56
N LEU A 857 -18.07 -16.27 16.34
CA LEU A 857 -17.19 -15.14 16.01
C LEU A 857 -17.64 -14.44 14.74
N ALA A 858 -17.67 -13.11 14.79
CA ALA A 858 -17.93 -12.28 13.63
C ALA A 858 -16.80 -12.41 12.58
N PRO A 859 -17.10 -12.34 11.27
CA PRO A 859 -16.06 -12.31 10.24
C PRO A 859 -15.09 -11.12 10.45
N PRO A 860 -13.77 -11.31 10.24
CA PRO A 860 -12.76 -10.30 10.52
C PRO A 860 -12.94 -9.04 9.67
N THR A 861 -12.79 -7.87 10.30
CA THR A 861 -12.91 -6.55 9.67
C THR A 861 -11.70 -5.67 10.02
N GLY A 862 -11.37 -4.72 9.14
CA GLY A 862 -10.25 -3.80 9.37
C GLY A 862 -10.03 -2.88 8.18
N ASP A 863 -9.43 -1.71 8.44
CA ASP A 863 -8.99 -0.80 7.38
C ASP A 863 -7.60 -1.22 6.86
N GLY A 864 -7.42 -1.20 5.54
CA GLY A 864 -6.14 -1.58 4.91
C GLY A 864 -4.99 -0.59 5.15
N LEU A 865 -5.32 0.65 5.55
CA LEU A 865 -4.39 1.75 5.81
C LEU A 865 -4.94 2.61 6.96
N PRO A 866 -4.11 3.21 7.83
CA PRO A 866 -4.57 4.07 8.90
C PRO A 866 -5.22 5.34 8.34
N VAL A 867 -6.49 5.58 8.67
CA VAL A 867 -7.28 6.74 8.19
C VAL A 867 -6.67 8.08 8.62
N ARG A 868 -5.95 8.09 9.75
CA ARG A 868 -5.21 9.26 10.29
C ARG A 868 -3.79 9.40 9.73
N GLY A 869 -3.36 8.50 8.84
CA GLY A 869 -1.98 8.34 8.39
C GLY A 869 -1.11 7.59 9.41
N TYR A 870 0.05 7.12 8.97
CA TYR A 870 1.01 6.43 9.85
C TYR A 870 1.64 7.39 10.86
N ASP A 871 1.69 6.94 12.11
CA ASP A 871 2.55 7.53 13.13
C ASP A 871 4.00 7.09 12.90
N PRO A 872 5.01 7.97 12.89
CA PRO A 872 6.40 7.53 12.76
C PRO A 872 6.90 6.74 13.98
N GLY A 873 6.32 6.97 15.17
CA GLY A 873 6.89 6.49 16.43
C GLY A 873 8.24 7.15 16.75
N GLN A 874 9.09 6.44 17.50
CA GLN A 874 10.44 6.92 17.83
C GLN A 874 11.37 6.83 16.60
N ASP A 875 12.10 7.91 16.31
CA ASP A 875 13.15 7.87 15.28
C ASP A 875 14.39 7.15 15.82
N THR A 876 14.67 5.98 15.24
CA THR A 876 15.84 5.14 15.55
C THR A 876 16.84 5.09 14.39
N TYR A 877 16.72 5.97 13.39
CA TYR A 877 17.61 5.98 12.23
C TYR A 877 18.87 6.83 12.46
N GLN A 878 20.02 6.17 12.58
CA GLN A 878 21.31 6.84 12.54
C GLN A 878 21.79 7.00 11.09
N ALA A 879 21.80 8.25 10.59
CA ALA A 879 22.41 8.58 9.31
C ALA A 879 23.96 8.40 9.37
N PRO A 880 24.61 7.95 8.29
CA PRO A 880 26.07 7.92 8.23
C PRO A 880 26.63 9.36 8.31
N PRO A 881 27.79 9.57 8.95
CA PRO A 881 28.38 10.90 9.08
C PRO A 881 28.74 11.50 7.71
N LYS A 882 28.82 12.84 7.68
CA LYS A 882 29.08 13.62 6.45
C LYS A 882 30.49 13.35 5.91
N ASP A 883 31.48 13.49 6.77
CA ASP A 883 32.78 12.87 6.55
C ASP A 883 32.69 11.39 6.96
N ARG A 884 33.20 10.51 6.10
CA ARG A 884 33.26 9.06 6.32
C ARG A 884 34.69 8.55 6.45
N ALA A 885 35.69 9.39 6.17
CA ALA A 885 37.09 9.03 6.32
C ALA A 885 37.53 9.01 7.80
N SER A 886 36.86 9.78 8.67
CA SER A 886 37.04 9.73 10.13
C SER A 886 36.43 8.49 10.82
N VAL A 887 35.79 7.56 10.10
CA VAL A 887 35.16 6.37 10.70
C VAL A 887 36.11 5.17 10.67
N THR A 888 36.81 4.93 11.77
CA THR A 888 37.54 3.68 12.02
C THR A 888 36.56 2.57 12.44
N VAL A 889 36.83 1.32 12.03
CA VAL A 889 36.03 0.14 12.37
C VAL A 889 36.95 -0.97 12.86
N ASP A 890 37.15 -1.03 14.17
CA ASP A 890 38.04 -1.99 14.81
C ASP A 890 37.30 -3.29 15.19
N VAL A 891 38.00 -4.42 15.03
CA VAL A 891 37.53 -5.74 15.47
C VAL A 891 38.58 -6.30 16.43
N SER A 892 38.24 -6.43 17.71
CA SER A 892 39.16 -6.98 18.71
C SER A 892 39.58 -8.41 18.33
N PRO A 893 40.88 -8.74 18.29
CA PRO A 893 41.36 -10.11 18.08
C PRO A 893 40.86 -11.13 19.11
N THR A 894 40.37 -10.68 20.26
CA THR A 894 39.84 -11.52 21.35
C THR A 894 38.31 -11.51 21.45
N SER A 895 37.60 -10.94 20.48
CA SER A 895 36.13 -10.93 20.48
C SER A 895 35.56 -12.33 20.22
N ASP A 896 34.63 -12.80 21.05
CA ASP A 896 33.84 -14.01 20.79
C ASP A 896 32.73 -13.79 19.73
N ARG A 897 32.46 -12.52 19.39
CA ARG A 897 31.32 -12.08 18.55
C ARG A 897 31.69 -11.80 17.10
N LEU A 898 32.88 -11.24 16.86
CA LEU A 898 33.35 -10.73 15.58
C LEU A 898 34.76 -11.26 15.29
N GLN A 899 35.01 -11.73 14.07
CA GLN A 899 36.29 -12.28 13.64
C GLN A 899 36.62 -11.74 12.24
N ILE A 900 37.86 -11.28 12.04
CA ILE A 900 38.36 -10.97 10.69
C ILE A 900 38.47 -12.28 9.91
N LEU A 901 37.88 -12.34 8.71
CA LEU A 901 37.91 -13.53 7.87
C LEU A 901 39.29 -13.72 7.23
N THR A 902 39.95 -14.84 7.54
CA THR A 902 41.13 -15.30 6.82
C THR A 902 40.74 -15.76 5.41
N PRO A 903 41.47 -15.36 4.34
CA PRO A 903 41.23 -15.89 3.00
C PRO A 903 41.32 -17.41 2.94
N PHE A 904 40.35 -18.06 2.29
CA PHE A 904 40.41 -19.51 2.07
C PHE A 904 41.54 -19.86 1.09
N GLN A 905 42.14 -21.05 1.25
CA GLN A 905 43.21 -21.49 0.35
C GLN A 905 42.69 -21.72 -1.08
N PRO A 906 43.44 -21.30 -2.13
CA PRO A 906 43.18 -21.66 -3.52
C PRO A 906 43.10 -23.17 -3.75
N TRP A 907 42.60 -23.56 -4.92
CA TRP A 907 42.77 -24.92 -5.43
C TRP A 907 44.24 -25.15 -5.83
N ASP A 908 44.75 -26.36 -5.60
CA ASP A 908 46.15 -26.74 -5.83
C ASP A 908 46.42 -27.24 -7.26
N GLY A 909 45.40 -27.25 -8.12
CA GLY A 909 45.48 -27.68 -9.52
C GLY A 909 45.34 -29.20 -9.73
N LYS A 910 44.97 -29.97 -8.70
CA LYS A 910 44.92 -31.45 -8.76
C LYS A 910 43.51 -32.01 -8.58
N ASP A 911 43.35 -33.27 -8.99
CA ASP A 911 42.21 -34.09 -8.60
C ASP A 911 42.28 -34.43 -7.11
N ALA A 912 41.12 -34.45 -6.44
CA ALA A 912 41.03 -34.71 -5.01
C ALA A 912 40.60 -36.17 -4.79
N LYS A 913 41.45 -36.95 -4.12
CA LYS A 913 41.33 -38.41 -4.05
C LYS A 913 41.09 -38.94 -2.64
N ASP A 914 40.60 -40.18 -2.55
CA ASP A 914 40.37 -40.92 -1.29
C ASP A 914 39.46 -40.15 -0.30
N LEU A 915 38.49 -39.37 -0.83
CA LEU A 915 37.70 -38.45 -0.01
C LEU A 915 36.64 -39.20 0.81
N PRO A 916 36.66 -39.12 2.16
CA PRO A 916 35.55 -39.57 2.98
C PRO A 916 34.27 -38.77 2.71
N ILE A 917 33.14 -39.47 2.76
CA ILE A 917 31.83 -38.87 2.97
C ILE A 917 31.74 -38.48 4.45
N LEU A 918 31.57 -37.18 4.75
CA LEU A 918 31.37 -36.71 6.13
C LEU A 918 30.00 -37.12 6.66
N ILE A 919 28.98 -37.01 5.82
CA ILE A 919 27.60 -37.44 6.10
C ILE A 919 26.89 -37.68 4.76
N LYS A 920 26.10 -38.76 4.71
CA LYS A 920 25.04 -38.94 3.72
C LYS A 920 23.72 -38.49 4.34
N ALA A 921 23.23 -37.33 3.91
CA ALA A 921 22.13 -36.61 4.54
C ALA A 921 20.78 -37.03 3.92
N LYS A 922 20.00 -37.77 4.71
CA LYS A 922 18.72 -38.38 4.31
C LYS A 922 17.59 -37.35 4.35
N GLY A 923 16.90 -37.16 3.22
CA GLY A 923 15.73 -36.28 3.13
C GLY A 923 16.02 -34.78 3.28
N LYS A 924 15.02 -34.03 3.77
CA LYS A 924 14.88 -32.57 3.65
C LYS A 924 15.92 -31.76 4.46
N THR A 925 17.13 -31.62 3.92
CA THR A 925 18.23 -30.89 4.56
C THR A 925 18.19 -29.38 4.25
N THR A 926 17.32 -28.65 4.96
CA THR A 926 17.25 -27.17 4.88
C THR A 926 18.49 -26.47 5.51
N THR A 927 18.72 -25.20 5.18
CA THR A 927 19.81 -24.38 5.79
C THR A 927 19.73 -24.20 7.30
N ASP A 928 18.57 -24.41 7.95
CA ASP A 928 18.50 -24.41 9.42
C ASP A 928 19.04 -25.72 10.03
N HIS A 929 19.09 -26.81 9.26
CA HIS A 929 19.80 -28.05 9.63
C HIS A 929 21.32 -27.95 9.38
N ILE A 930 21.72 -27.23 8.32
CA ILE A 930 23.14 -27.05 7.94
C ILE A 930 23.87 -26.05 8.86
N SER A 931 23.21 -24.96 9.26
CA SER A 931 23.81 -23.89 10.09
C SER A 931 22.69 -23.23 10.89
N MET A 932 22.40 -23.73 12.11
CA MET A 932 21.18 -23.38 12.86
C MET A 932 21.09 -21.87 13.25
N ALA A 933 19.86 -21.37 13.43
CA ALA A 933 19.58 -20.03 13.95
C ALA A 933 19.50 -20.02 15.50
N GLY A 934 18.53 -19.32 16.09
CA GLY A 934 18.35 -19.23 17.54
C GLY A 934 19.61 -18.78 18.29
N PRO A 935 20.14 -19.56 19.25
CA PRO A 935 21.28 -19.16 20.08
C PRO A 935 22.57 -18.90 19.28
N TRP A 936 22.73 -19.50 18.10
CA TRP A 936 23.92 -19.35 17.25
C TRP A 936 24.03 -17.98 16.57
N LEU A 937 22.95 -17.21 16.54
CA LEU A 937 22.95 -15.86 15.95
C LEU A 937 23.94 -14.91 16.64
N LYS A 938 24.31 -15.17 17.91
CA LYS A 938 25.34 -14.37 18.60
C LYS A 938 26.72 -14.46 17.91
N TYR A 939 27.06 -15.59 17.30
CA TYR A 939 28.35 -15.83 16.64
C TYR A 939 28.34 -15.52 15.14
N ARG A 940 27.32 -14.83 14.60
CA ARG A 940 27.22 -14.57 13.15
C ARG A 940 28.36 -13.77 12.54
N GLY A 941 29.11 -13.00 13.34
CA GLY A 941 30.33 -12.32 12.90
C GLY A 941 31.62 -13.12 13.14
N HIS A 942 31.55 -14.31 13.74
CA HIS A 942 32.72 -15.11 14.13
C HIS A 942 32.64 -16.52 13.53
N LEU A 943 33.33 -16.74 12.41
CA LEU A 943 33.18 -17.94 11.59
C LEU A 943 33.55 -19.24 12.33
N ASP A 944 34.64 -19.26 13.11
CA ASP A 944 35.00 -20.49 13.81
C ASP A 944 33.98 -20.86 14.90
N ASN A 945 33.54 -19.90 15.73
CA ASN A 945 32.54 -20.13 16.78
C ASN A 945 31.20 -20.62 16.25
N ILE A 946 30.70 -20.08 15.12
CA ILE A 946 29.44 -20.54 14.52
C ILE A 946 29.57 -21.89 13.81
N SER A 947 30.74 -22.22 13.25
CA SER A 947 31.00 -23.53 12.61
C SER A 947 30.81 -24.73 13.55
N ASN A 948 30.75 -24.51 14.86
CA ASN A 948 30.35 -25.53 15.84
C ASN A 948 28.87 -25.94 15.76
N ASN A 949 28.08 -25.38 14.83
CA ASN A 949 26.72 -25.81 14.51
C ASN A 949 26.57 -26.45 13.12
N MET A 950 27.67 -26.66 12.40
CA MET A 950 27.65 -27.21 11.05
C MET A 950 26.98 -28.59 11.03
N LEU A 951 25.90 -28.71 10.26
CA LEU A 951 25.15 -29.95 9.98
C LEU A 951 24.56 -30.67 11.21
N ILE A 952 24.49 -30.01 12.38
CA ILE A 952 23.96 -30.62 13.62
C ILE A 952 22.46 -30.95 13.56
N GLY A 953 21.74 -30.47 12.55
CA GLY A 953 20.34 -30.84 12.31
C GLY A 953 20.14 -31.84 11.16
N ALA A 954 21.18 -32.20 10.41
CA ALA A 954 21.05 -33.13 9.29
C ALA A 954 20.89 -34.57 9.82
N ILE A 955 19.95 -35.31 9.25
CA ILE A 955 19.72 -36.73 9.56
C ILE A 955 20.74 -37.57 8.79
N ASN A 956 21.54 -38.34 9.51
CA ASN A 956 22.52 -39.24 8.91
C ASN A 956 21.85 -40.55 8.48
N GLU A 957 22.02 -40.93 7.22
CA GLU A 957 21.45 -42.17 6.67
C GLU A 957 21.95 -43.43 7.39
N ALA A 958 23.17 -43.41 7.95
CA ALA A 958 23.78 -44.58 8.59
C ALA A 958 23.13 -45.00 9.93
N ASN A 959 22.32 -44.13 10.56
CA ASN A 959 21.72 -44.40 11.88
C ASN A 959 20.36 -43.69 12.14
N ASP A 960 19.85 -42.90 11.19
CA ASP A 960 18.67 -42.03 11.35
C ASP A 960 18.76 -41.01 12.50
N GLU A 961 19.96 -40.73 13.02
CA GLU A 961 20.20 -39.76 14.09
C GLU A 961 20.72 -38.42 13.54
N ALA A 962 20.39 -37.33 14.24
CA ALA A 962 20.96 -36.00 13.98
C ALA A 962 22.27 -35.80 14.74
N ASN A 963 23.24 -35.10 14.13
CA ASN A 963 24.53 -34.77 14.74
C ASN A 963 25.36 -35.98 15.24
N LYS A 964 25.28 -37.13 14.57
CA LYS A 964 26.02 -38.34 14.99
C LYS A 964 26.51 -39.14 13.77
N ILE A 965 27.80 -39.02 13.48
CA ILE A 965 28.45 -39.61 12.31
C ILE A 965 29.69 -40.41 12.72
N HIS A 966 30.09 -41.35 11.88
CA HIS A 966 31.27 -42.19 12.09
C HIS A 966 32.54 -41.46 11.61
N ASN A 967 33.60 -41.49 12.42
CA ASN A 967 34.92 -40.96 12.09
C ASN A 967 35.79 -42.11 11.57
N PHE A 968 36.02 -42.17 10.25
CA PHE A 968 36.81 -43.25 9.64
C PHE A 968 38.28 -43.31 10.09
N THR A 969 38.79 -42.27 10.75
CA THR A 969 40.21 -42.22 11.19
C THR A 969 40.44 -42.78 12.58
N ASN A 970 39.39 -43.05 13.37
CA ASN A 970 39.50 -43.67 14.69
C ASN A 970 38.38 -44.68 15.04
N GLY A 971 37.35 -44.81 14.20
CA GLY A 971 36.22 -45.74 14.42
C GLY A 971 35.11 -45.23 15.34
N GLU A 972 35.21 -43.99 15.84
CA GLU A 972 34.27 -43.46 16.84
C GLU A 972 33.06 -42.77 16.20
N TRP A 973 31.93 -42.77 16.91
CA TRP A 973 30.75 -41.98 16.56
C TRP A 973 30.76 -40.63 17.28
N GLY A 974 30.74 -39.53 16.52
CA GLY A 974 30.91 -38.18 17.04
C GLY A 974 29.99 -37.13 16.41
N ALA A 975 30.02 -35.93 16.99
CA ALA A 975 29.31 -34.77 16.46
C ALA A 975 29.90 -34.32 15.12
N VAL A 976 29.05 -33.94 14.17
CA VAL A 976 29.47 -33.58 12.80
C VAL A 976 30.55 -32.49 12.75
N PRO A 977 30.45 -31.36 13.49
CA PRO A 977 31.51 -30.36 13.48
C PRO A 977 32.77 -30.78 14.23
N ALA A 978 32.70 -31.76 15.14
CA ALA A 978 33.89 -32.29 15.82
C ALA A 978 34.70 -33.21 14.90
N VAL A 979 34.04 -34.14 14.20
CA VAL A 979 34.66 -35.02 13.21
C VAL A 979 35.21 -34.22 12.02
N ALA A 980 34.49 -33.21 11.54
CA ALA A 980 35.00 -32.32 10.49
C ALA A 980 36.22 -31.49 10.94
N ARG A 981 36.30 -31.08 12.22
CA ARG A 981 37.51 -30.44 12.78
C ARG A 981 38.69 -31.40 12.87
N ASP A 982 38.47 -32.66 13.22
CA ASP A 982 39.50 -33.70 13.25
C ASP A 982 40.05 -33.99 11.83
N TYR A 983 39.17 -34.16 10.83
CA TYR A 983 39.57 -34.26 9.43
C TYR A 983 40.39 -33.03 8.98
N LYS A 984 39.92 -31.81 9.29
CA LYS A 984 40.66 -30.57 9.00
C LYS A 984 42.04 -30.53 9.65
N ALA A 985 42.18 -30.95 10.91
CA ALA A 985 43.45 -30.99 11.63
C ALA A 985 44.44 -31.98 11.00
N LYS A 986 43.93 -33.11 10.50
CA LYS A 986 44.69 -34.12 9.73
C LYS A 986 44.91 -33.75 8.25
N GLY A 987 44.46 -32.56 7.81
CA GLY A 987 44.55 -32.10 6.42
C GLY A 987 43.54 -32.73 5.45
N ILE A 988 42.71 -33.66 5.93
CA ILE A 988 41.76 -34.46 5.16
C ILE A 988 40.64 -33.57 4.60
N LYS A 989 40.38 -33.70 3.30
CA LYS A 989 39.22 -33.12 2.62
C LYS A 989 38.06 -34.11 2.67
N TRP A 990 36.84 -33.61 2.63
CA TRP A 990 35.62 -34.43 2.69
C TRP A 990 34.53 -33.91 1.76
N VAL A 991 33.57 -34.78 1.47
CA VAL A 991 32.34 -34.47 0.73
C VAL A 991 31.10 -34.67 1.60
N VAL A 992 29.96 -34.13 1.16
CA VAL A 992 28.64 -34.48 1.69
C VAL A 992 27.79 -35.02 0.56
N ILE A 993 27.13 -36.15 0.78
CA ILE A 993 26.07 -36.66 -0.10
C ILE A 993 24.74 -36.17 0.46
N GLY A 994 23.84 -35.67 -0.39
CA GLY A 994 22.55 -35.12 0.03
C GLY A 994 21.40 -35.43 -0.92
N ASP A 995 20.19 -35.40 -0.39
CA ASP A 995 18.97 -35.70 -1.13
C ASP A 995 18.45 -34.48 -1.94
N TRP A 996 17.15 -34.41 -2.22
CA TRP A 996 16.49 -33.32 -2.95
C TRP A 996 16.50 -31.96 -2.22
N ASN A 997 16.57 -30.87 -3.00
CA ASN A 997 16.46 -29.46 -2.59
C ASN A 997 17.39 -29.02 -1.45
N TYR A 998 18.59 -29.61 -1.40
CA TYR A 998 19.57 -29.39 -0.34
C TYR A 998 19.91 -27.90 -0.15
N GLY A 999 19.84 -27.43 1.10
CA GLY A 999 20.02 -26.03 1.45
C GLY A 999 18.78 -25.15 1.25
N GLU A 1000 17.57 -25.72 1.32
CA GLU A 1000 16.31 -24.97 1.29
C GLU A 1000 16.26 -23.84 2.34
N GLY A 1001 15.44 -22.82 2.06
CA GLY A 1001 14.94 -21.88 3.07
C GLY A 1001 15.75 -20.59 3.20
N SER A 1002 16.66 -20.52 4.16
CA SER A 1002 17.30 -19.27 4.61
C SER A 1002 18.50 -18.89 3.75
N SER A 1003 18.60 -17.62 3.33
CA SER A 1003 19.69 -17.13 2.47
C SER A 1003 21.07 -17.00 3.15
N ARG A 1004 21.33 -17.77 4.21
CA ARG A 1004 22.55 -17.68 5.02
C ARG A 1004 23.77 -18.22 4.26
N GLU A 1005 24.79 -17.38 4.09
CA GLU A 1005 26.08 -17.80 3.51
C GLU A 1005 26.93 -18.61 4.48
N HIS A 1006 26.66 -18.50 5.79
CA HIS A 1006 27.21 -19.34 6.86
C HIS A 1006 27.09 -20.84 6.57
N ALA A 1007 25.96 -21.30 6.03
CA ALA A 1007 25.77 -22.70 5.59
C ALA A 1007 26.73 -23.16 4.46
N ALA A 1008 27.49 -22.26 3.83
CA ALA A 1008 28.57 -22.58 2.89
C ALA A 1008 29.96 -22.20 3.45
N LEU A 1009 30.06 -21.13 4.24
CA LEU A 1009 31.30 -20.73 4.91
C LEU A 1009 31.77 -21.78 5.93
N GLU A 1010 30.84 -22.39 6.69
CA GLU A 1010 31.15 -23.35 7.75
C GLU A 1010 31.69 -24.68 7.16
N PRO A 1011 31.04 -25.34 6.17
CA PRO A 1011 31.64 -26.45 5.43
C PRO A 1011 33.02 -26.13 4.85
N ARG A 1012 33.18 -24.96 4.21
CA ARG A 1012 34.45 -24.54 3.62
C ARG A 1012 35.54 -24.34 4.68
N HIS A 1013 35.17 -23.76 5.82
CA HIS A 1013 36.07 -23.52 6.95
C HIS A 1013 36.45 -24.83 7.65
N LEU A 1014 35.53 -25.79 7.78
CA LEU A 1014 35.79 -27.11 8.37
C LEU A 1014 36.38 -28.13 7.37
N GLY A 1015 36.88 -27.69 6.22
CA GLY A 1015 37.72 -28.48 5.33
C GLY A 1015 37.00 -29.16 4.16
N GLY A 1016 35.68 -29.02 4.05
CA GLY A 1016 34.88 -29.60 2.97
C GLY A 1016 35.25 -29.06 1.60
N LEU A 1017 35.22 -29.94 0.60
CA LEU A 1017 35.52 -29.62 -0.80
C LEU A 1017 34.25 -29.52 -1.65
N ALA A 1018 33.37 -30.50 -1.53
CA ALA A 1018 32.18 -30.64 -2.37
C ALA A 1018 30.94 -31.00 -1.56
N ILE A 1019 29.78 -30.67 -2.13
CA ILE A 1019 28.48 -31.21 -1.72
C ILE A 1019 27.83 -31.76 -2.99
N ILE A 1020 27.32 -32.99 -2.93
CA ILE A 1020 26.89 -33.78 -4.08
C ILE A 1020 25.44 -34.21 -3.81
N THR A 1021 24.49 -33.80 -4.65
CA THR A 1021 23.06 -33.87 -4.29
C THR A 1021 22.16 -34.37 -5.41
N ARG A 1022 20.94 -34.84 -5.09
CA ARG A 1022 19.90 -35.02 -6.13
C ARG A 1022 19.45 -33.66 -6.68
N SER A 1023 19.32 -32.64 -5.83
CA SER A 1023 19.26 -31.24 -6.25
C SER A 1023 19.56 -30.26 -5.10
N PHE A 1024 19.97 -29.03 -5.45
CA PHE A 1024 20.16 -27.92 -4.51
C PHE A 1024 18.97 -26.95 -4.46
N ALA A 1025 18.98 -26.07 -3.45
CA ALA A 1025 18.27 -24.79 -3.48
C ALA A 1025 19.20 -23.64 -3.98
N ARG A 1026 18.73 -22.87 -4.98
CA ARG A 1026 19.43 -21.80 -5.72
C ARG A 1026 20.40 -20.92 -4.94
N ILE A 1027 19.97 -20.40 -3.77
CA ILE A 1027 20.77 -19.45 -2.99
C ILE A 1027 21.94 -20.16 -2.33
N HIS A 1028 21.70 -21.35 -1.78
CA HIS A 1028 22.74 -22.16 -1.14
C HIS A 1028 23.78 -22.64 -2.17
N GLU A 1029 23.34 -23.12 -3.34
CA GLU A 1029 24.23 -23.45 -4.46
C GLU A 1029 25.14 -22.27 -4.85
N THR A 1030 24.57 -21.06 -4.97
CA THR A 1030 25.36 -19.86 -5.26
C THR A 1030 26.36 -19.53 -4.15
N ASN A 1031 25.98 -19.74 -2.89
CA ASN A 1031 26.84 -19.49 -1.74
C ASN A 1031 28.01 -20.48 -1.71
N LEU A 1032 27.80 -21.77 -2.03
CA LEU A 1032 28.85 -22.78 -2.14
C LEU A 1032 29.90 -22.39 -3.19
N LYS A 1033 29.48 -22.03 -4.42
CA LYS A 1033 30.39 -21.55 -5.47
C LYS A 1033 31.17 -20.29 -5.03
N LYS A 1034 30.52 -19.38 -4.30
CA LYS A 1034 31.17 -18.17 -3.77
C LYS A 1034 32.28 -18.47 -2.79
N GLN A 1035 32.15 -19.50 -1.95
CA GLN A 1035 33.20 -19.91 -1.02
C GLN A 1035 34.21 -20.90 -1.65
N GLY A 1036 34.17 -21.10 -2.97
CA GLY A 1036 35.09 -21.99 -3.68
C GLY A 1036 34.89 -23.48 -3.35
N MET A 1037 33.67 -23.88 -3.02
CA MET A 1037 33.26 -25.29 -2.96
C MET A 1037 32.67 -25.75 -4.29
N LEU A 1038 32.61 -27.06 -4.50
CA LEU A 1038 31.94 -27.70 -5.63
C LEU A 1038 30.52 -28.17 -5.24
N PRO A 1039 29.45 -27.40 -5.51
CA PRO A 1039 28.10 -27.95 -5.57
C PRO A 1039 27.94 -28.75 -6.87
N LEU A 1040 27.77 -30.06 -6.73
CA LEU A 1040 27.56 -31.00 -7.82
C LEU A 1040 26.20 -31.68 -7.66
N THR A 1041 25.54 -32.03 -8.75
CA THR A 1041 24.30 -32.82 -8.74
C THR A 1041 24.49 -34.14 -9.46
N PHE A 1042 23.84 -35.21 -9.02
CA PHE A 1042 23.81 -36.46 -9.78
C PHE A 1042 23.17 -36.25 -11.16
N THR A 1043 23.72 -36.83 -12.22
CA THR A 1043 23.12 -36.74 -13.57
C THR A 1043 21.97 -37.74 -13.72
N ASP A 1044 22.11 -38.95 -13.17
CA ASP A 1044 20.99 -39.82 -12.79
C ASP A 1044 20.75 -39.68 -11.28
N PRO A 1045 19.62 -39.07 -10.83
CA PRO A 1045 19.33 -38.96 -9.41
C PRO A 1045 19.30 -40.28 -8.63
N ALA A 1046 19.15 -41.45 -9.28
CA ALA A 1046 19.24 -42.75 -8.64
C ALA A 1046 20.68 -43.16 -8.25
N ASP A 1047 21.71 -42.44 -8.71
CA ASP A 1047 23.10 -42.64 -8.27
C ASP A 1047 23.29 -42.39 -6.76
N TYR A 1048 22.44 -41.56 -6.13
CA TYR A 1048 22.40 -41.38 -4.67
C TYR A 1048 22.21 -42.72 -3.93
N ASP A 1049 21.39 -43.63 -4.49
CA ASP A 1049 21.02 -44.88 -3.84
C ASP A 1049 22.10 -45.97 -3.99
N LYS A 1050 23.13 -45.73 -4.82
CA LYS A 1050 24.27 -46.63 -5.07
C LYS A 1050 25.45 -46.41 -4.10
N ILE A 1051 25.52 -45.23 -3.46
CA ILE A 1051 26.61 -44.81 -2.58
C ILE A 1051 26.23 -45.10 -1.11
N ARG A 1052 27.15 -45.62 -0.31
CA ARG A 1052 26.97 -45.89 1.13
C ARG A 1052 27.62 -44.79 1.98
N PRO A 1053 27.23 -44.60 3.25
CA PRO A 1053 27.80 -43.56 4.12
C PRO A 1053 29.30 -43.74 4.45
N ASP A 1054 29.82 -44.96 4.30
CA ASP A 1054 31.19 -45.39 4.58
C ASP A 1054 32.08 -45.46 3.32
N ASP A 1055 31.52 -45.32 2.12
CA ASP A 1055 32.27 -45.26 0.86
C ASP A 1055 33.17 -44.00 0.79
N LYS A 1056 34.22 -44.09 -0.03
CA LYS A 1056 35.07 -42.94 -0.40
C LYS A 1056 34.89 -42.54 -1.86
N VAL A 1057 35.29 -41.32 -2.22
CA VAL A 1057 35.20 -40.83 -3.61
C VAL A 1057 36.45 -40.11 -4.10
N ASP A 1058 36.78 -40.27 -5.38
CA ASP A 1058 37.70 -39.38 -6.11
C ASP A 1058 36.87 -38.35 -6.89
N LEU A 1059 37.21 -37.06 -6.76
CA LEU A 1059 36.65 -35.97 -7.57
C LEU A 1059 37.71 -35.45 -8.54
N LEU A 1060 37.45 -35.62 -9.84
CA LEU A 1060 38.40 -35.26 -10.89
C LEU A 1060 38.33 -33.76 -11.23
N CYS A 1061 38.72 -32.92 -10.27
CA CYS A 1061 38.67 -31.46 -10.33
C CYS A 1061 39.39 -30.85 -11.56
N THR A 1062 40.38 -31.54 -12.14
CA THR A 1062 41.05 -31.11 -13.38
C THR A 1062 40.13 -31.13 -14.61
N LYS A 1063 39.02 -31.89 -14.57
CA LYS A 1063 38.01 -31.99 -15.64
C LYS A 1063 36.86 -30.97 -15.51
N LEU A 1064 36.94 -30.01 -14.58
CA LEU A 1064 35.90 -29.00 -14.35
C LEU A 1064 35.79 -27.99 -15.51
N GLU A 1065 34.80 -28.16 -16.39
CA GLU A 1065 34.61 -27.33 -17.59
C GLU A 1065 33.13 -26.99 -17.83
N VAL A 1066 32.85 -25.77 -18.28
CA VAL A 1066 31.48 -25.25 -18.45
C VAL A 1066 30.65 -26.14 -19.39
N GLY A 1067 29.53 -26.64 -18.88
CA GLY A 1067 28.57 -27.44 -19.64
C GLY A 1067 28.97 -28.91 -19.88
N LYS A 1068 30.13 -29.37 -19.39
CA LYS A 1068 30.51 -30.79 -19.45
C LYS A 1068 30.10 -31.54 -18.17
N PRO A 1069 29.88 -32.86 -18.24
CA PRO A 1069 29.74 -33.70 -17.05
C PRO A 1069 31.04 -33.73 -16.24
N PHE A 1070 30.90 -33.81 -14.92
CA PHE A 1070 31.98 -33.91 -13.95
C PHE A 1070 32.04 -35.35 -13.42
N PRO A 1071 33.07 -36.14 -13.73
CA PRO A 1071 33.14 -37.53 -13.26
C PRO A 1071 33.63 -37.62 -11.81
N MET A 1072 33.01 -38.54 -11.07
CA MET A 1072 33.38 -38.96 -9.72
C MET A 1072 33.59 -40.47 -9.72
N ILE A 1073 34.66 -40.98 -9.10
CA ILE A 1073 34.83 -42.42 -8.87
C ILE A 1073 34.39 -42.73 -7.44
N VAL A 1074 33.58 -43.76 -7.25
CA VAL A 1074 33.22 -44.31 -5.93
C VAL A 1074 34.09 -45.50 -5.62
N HIS A 1075 34.58 -45.56 -4.39
CA HIS A 1075 35.37 -46.66 -3.82
C HIS A 1075 34.54 -47.33 -2.70
N PRO A 1076 33.86 -48.46 -3.00
CA PRO A 1076 33.01 -49.16 -2.04
C PRO A 1076 33.76 -49.62 -0.79
N ALA A 1077 33.18 -49.37 0.39
CA ALA A 1077 33.76 -49.77 1.67
C ALA A 1077 33.87 -51.30 1.86
N ASP A 1078 33.04 -52.07 1.15
CA ASP A 1078 33.05 -53.54 1.19
C ASP A 1078 34.08 -54.21 0.25
N GLY A 1079 34.89 -53.41 -0.46
CA GLY A 1079 35.88 -53.91 -1.41
C GLY A 1079 35.31 -54.28 -2.78
N SER A 1080 34.03 -54.00 -3.07
CA SER A 1080 33.48 -54.11 -4.43
C SER A 1080 34.26 -53.25 -5.43
N PRO A 1081 34.30 -53.61 -6.74
CA PRO A 1081 34.98 -52.82 -7.76
C PRO A 1081 34.52 -51.35 -7.78
N SER A 1082 35.50 -50.44 -7.84
CA SER A 1082 35.24 -49.00 -7.93
C SER A 1082 34.56 -48.63 -9.25
N PHE A 1083 33.60 -47.71 -9.21
CA PHE A 1083 32.75 -47.36 -10.37
C PHE A 1083 32.63 -45.84 -10.56
N GLU A 1084 32.47 -45.39 -11.80
CA GLU A 1084 32.31 -43.96 -12.14
C GLU A 1084 30.84 -43.55 -12.11
N ILE A 1085 30.55 -42.43 -11.44
CA ILE A 1085 29.29 -41.70 -11.47
C ILE A 1085 29.50 -40.40 -12.25
N SER A 1086 28.55 -40.09 -13.13
CA SER A 1086 28.52 -38.84 -13.89
C SER A 1086 27.76 -37.77 -13.12
N LEU A 1087 28.44 -36.72 -12.66
CA LEU A 1087 27.83 -35.57 -12.01
C LEU A 1087 27.62 -34.41 -13.00
N SER A 1088 26.66 -33.56 -12.69
CA SER A 1088 26.32 -32.33 -13.41
C SER A 1088 26.57 -31.11 -12.53
N HIS A 1089 26.76 -29.94 -13.16
CA HIS A 1089 26.94 -28.68 -12.44
C HIS A 1089 26.47 -27.47 -13.25
N THR A 1090 26.17 -26.35 -12.58
CA THR A 1090 25.81 -25.08 -13.26
C THR A 1090 26.91 -24.00 -13.13
N PHE A 1091 28.18 -24.41 -13.11
CA PHE A 1091 29.32 -23.48 -13.16
C PHE A 1091 29.39 -22.76 -14.52
N ASN A 1092 29.78 -21.49 -14.49
CA ASN A 1092 30.21 -20.72 -15.67
C ASN A 1092 31.66 -20.23 -15.48
N GLU A 1093 32.28 -19.68 -16.52
CA GLU A 1093 33.69 -19.23 -16.53
C GLU A 1093 34.11 -18.42 -15.28
N PRO A 1094 33.46 -17.29 -14.90
CA PRO A 1094 33.79 -16.59 -13.65
C PRO A 1094 33.66 -17.44 -12.39
N GLN A 1095 32.66 -18.33 -12.31
CA GLN A 1095 32.46 -19.19 -11.14
C GLN A 1095 33.52 -20.29 -11.04
N ILE A 1096 34.06 -20.78 -12.16
CA ILE A 1096 35.22 -21.68 -12.16
C ILE A 1096 36.45 -20.92 -11.62
N GLU A 1097 36.63 -19.64 -11.97
CA GLU A 1097 37.67 -18.82 -11.36
C GLU A 1097 37.46 -18.55 -9.85
N TRP A 1098 36.22 -18.52 -9.36
CA TRP A 1098 35.94 -18.47 -7.91
C TRP A 1098 36.39 -19.76 -7.20
N PHE A 1099 36.22 -20.93 -7.83
CA PHE A 1099 36.75 -22.20 -7.32
C PHE A 1099 38.28 -22.22 -7.35
N LYS A 1100 38.90 -21.98 -8.52
CA LYS A 1100 40.37 -22.01 -8.68
C LYS A 1100 41.09 -21.10 -7.69
N ASN A 1101 40.64 -19.85 -7.56
CA ASN A 1101 41.26 -18.88 -6.66
C ASN A 1101 40.86 -19.09 -5.18
N GLY A 1102 40.04 -20.10 -4.85
CA GLY A 1102 39.69 -20.52 -3.49
C GLY A 1102 38.45 -19.87 -2.90
N SER A 1103 38.05 -18.70 -3.40
CA SER A 1103 36.74 -18.07 -3.21
C SER A 1103 36.53 -16.94 -4.21
N ALA A 1104 35.28 -16.49 -4.38
CA ALA A 1104 34.95 -15.28 -5.16
C ALA A 1104 35.57 -14.01 -4.55
N LEU A 1105 35.75 -13.98 -3.21
CA LEU A 1105 36.41 -12.88 -2.50
C LEU A 1105 37.91 -12.84 -2.84
N ASN A 1106 38.55 -14.00 -2.98
CA ASN A 1106 39.94 -14.10 -3.42
C ASN A 1106 40.10 -13.65 -4.88
N THR A 1107 39.18 -14.03 -5.78
CA THR A 1107 39.16 -13.54 -7.16
C THR A 1107 39.07 -12.00 -7.21
N MET A 1108 38.19 -11.41 -6.40
CA MET A 1108 38.05 -9.95 -6.30
C MET A 1108 39.32 -9.29 -5.72
N ALA A 1109 39.93 -9.86 -4.67
CA ALA A 1109 41.15 -9.36 -4.07
C ALA A 1109 42.39 -9.49 -4.98
N LYS A 1110 42.40 -10.48 -5.88
CA LYS A 1110 43.40 -10.64 -6.95
C LYS A 1110 43.20 -9.59 -8.05
N ALA A 1111 41.95 -9.38 -8.48
CA ALA A 1111 41.60 -8.37 -9.48
C ALA A 1111 41.83 -6.93 -9.02
N ALA A 1112 41.80 -6.64 -7.72
CA ALA A 1112 42.08 -5.32 -7.14
C ALA A 1112 43.56 -5.05 -6.84
N LYS A 1113 44.47 -5.98 -7.16
CA LYS A 1113 45.93 -5.83 -7.07
C LYS A 1113 46.60 -5.61 -8.43
N ASN A 1114 45.83 -5.73 -9.51
CA ASN A 1114 46.23 -5.56 -10.90
C ASN A 1114 45.61 -4.28 -11.48
#